data_AF-A0A015JNA2-F1
#
_entry.id   AF-A0A015JNA2-F1
#
_cell.length_a   1.000
_cell.length_b   1.000
_cell.length_c   1.000
_cell.angle_alpha   90.00
_cell.angle_beta   90.00
_cell.angle_gamma   90.00
#
_symmetry.space_group_name_H-M   'P 1'
#
loop_
_entity.id
_entity.type
_entity.pdbx_description
1 polymer ?
#
loop_
_entity_poly.entity_id
_entity_poly.type
_entity_poly.pdbx_seq_one_letter_code
_entity_poly.pdbx_strand_id
1 'polypeptide(L)'
;MNDSSDNINLLEKEFYLHEKAENGDKDAMHSLAVHYYNDKGTEKNLEKAFYWFQKAAENGDKIAMNNIAMCYEDAKGTIKNLEKAFYWYQKAAEHGDRDAMKSLALYYSSGEGTEKNLEKTFYWYQKAVENNNKNAMYNLAKCYENGEGTEKNIEKALYWYQKAAENGDKAAMYNLAMLYYYGEGTEKNLKKTFYWTQKAVENGNDSATYGLAILYYKGEGTEKSLEKAFYWFQRAAENGDKDAMYILAVNYYNGKEIEKNLKKAFYWFQKAAENGNKSAMHNLAKCYEYGNGTEKNLEKSFNWHQKAVENGDKGAITCLAIHYYNGKGTEKNLKKAFYWFQIAAENGNKSAMNNLAECYITGEGTEKNLEKAFYWYQKAAENNNKYTTKCYENGEEEEKNPEKTFYWYQKVAENGDDSAMYSLATLYYNGEGTEKNPKKAFYWCQKAAENGNKDAMNGLALYYENGEGTEKDLIKTFYWYQKAVENDNKNAMYNLSKCYEYGNGTEKTLEKAFYLYQKAAENGDTDVMHYLAHCYENGKGTKKNLEKAFKWHQKAVENGDKTAIKCLANHYYNNEGTEKNLEKAFNWHQKAAENGDKTAINSLANHYINGEGTEKNLEQAFYWYQKSAENGDKNAFHSLATCYRYGEGTEKNLEKAFNWHQKAAENGDKTAINCLANHYYNGEGIEKNLEKAFCWYQKAAENGEKNAFHSLATCYENGEGTERNLEKTFYWHQKAVENGDKDAMICLAAHYYNGEGIEKNLEEAFNWYQKAAENGNKDAMNNLAKCYENGIGTEKNLKDAFYWYKEAAINCNEIASHTLATRYRYGKGTEKDLKDAFYWHEKAAENGDKNAMSCLADHYYNGKGIEKNLEKVFYWHQKAAENGDTNAFHNLATCFRYGKGTEKNLEKAFYWHQKAVECGDYNAISCLASHYLDGEGTEKNMEKASNLYQKAADNGYKLAFYRLATYYYYNGKEMGKNLEKAFYWFQKAAENGDIAAMNNLAKCYENGEGTEKNLEKTFNWYQKAAENGDIAAMNNLAKLHYDGKGTEMNVEKAFYWYKKVTENINNHSIDKFCEECKQPFIDYYWCQQCNTKKFQQDLSKWTSKNEFVDKFIREAQLNAKNSYDVLEWIPYNRLRDINYISKGGFGIIYEAIWLDGPINSWNFDKQQWSRQSNHEVILKSLNDSSKFDEFINEWKYHYNCQKKSFSKFIQFFGITQDPKNSNYILVMSYAKKGDLRKCLSDMVKLEWQYKL
;
A
#
# COMPACT_ATOMS: atom_id res chain seq x y z
N MET A 1 -27.67 -40.35 -86.98
CA MET A 1 -28.52 -41.08 -87.95
C MET A 1 -28.63 -42.51 -87.47
N ASN A 2 -29.71 -42.81 -86.74
CA ASN A 2 -30.36 -44.12 -86.50
C ASN A 2 -31.27 -44.01 -85.26
N ASP A 3 -32.21 -43.07 -85.26
CA ASP A 3 -33.24 -42.95 -84.20
C ASP A 3 -34.61 -42.51 -84.75
N SER A 4 -34.81 -42.60 -86.07
CA SER A 4 -36.08 -42.28 -86.73
C SER A 4 -36.97 -43.51 -86.94
N SER A 5 -36.54 -44.72 -86.57
CA SER A 5 -37.35 -45.94 -86.63
C SER A 5 -38.20 -46.17 -85.37
N ASP A 6 -37.77 -45.68 -84.21
CA ASP A 6 -38.47 -45.90 -82.93
C ASP A 6 -39.67 -44.96 -82.73
N ASN A 7 -39.60 -43.73 -83.28
CA ASN A 7 -40.73 -42.79 -83.26
C ASN A 7 -41.87 -43.17 -84.22
N ILE A 8 -41.57 -43.85 -85.34
CA ILE A 8 -42.60 -44.36 -86.26
C ILE A 8 -43.36 -45.53 -85.62
N ASN A 9 -42.66 -46.39 -84.86
CA ASN A 9 -43.24 -47.51 -84.12
C ASN A 9 -44.16 -47.08 -82.94
N LEU A 10 -43.96 -45.89 -82.37
CA LEU A 10 -44.84 -45.32 -81.33
C LEU A 10 -46.14 -44.77 -81.93
N LEU A 11 -46.06 -44.05 -83.05
CA LEU A 11 -47.22 -43.52 -83.76
C LEU A 11 -48.11 -44.64 -84.34
N GLU A 12 -47.52 -45.72 -84.85
CA GLU A 12 -48.27 -46.89 -85.31
C GLU A 12 -48.98 -47.62 -84.15
N LYS A 13 -48.32 -47.76 -82.99
CA LYS A 13 -48.92 -48.33 -81.77
C LYS A 13 -50.04 -47.45 -81.20
N GLU A 14 -49.90 -46.13 -81.27
CA GLU A 14 -50.95 -45.20 -80.83
C GLU A 14 -52.13 -45.16 -81.79
N PHE A 15 -51.89 -45.18 -83.10
CA PHE A 15 -52.96 -45.32 -84.10
C PHE A 15 -53.73 -46.62 -83.89
N TYR A 16 -53.02 -47.73 -83.66
CA TYR A 16 -53.62 -49.03 -83.34
C TYR A 16 -54.38 -49.03 -81.99
N LEU A 17 -53.87 -48.30 -80.99
CA LEU A 17 -54.54 -48.14 -79.69
C LEU A 17 -55.82 -47.30 -79.83
N HIS A 18 -55.79 -46.24 -80.64
CA HIS A 18 -56.95 -45.42 -80.98
C HIS A 18 -58.00 -46.23 -81.74
N GLU A 19 -57.60 -46.98 -82.77
CA GLU A 19 -58.50 -47.83 -83.55
C GLU A 19 -59.18 -48.89 -82.68
N LYS A 20 -58.42 -49.55 -81.78
CA LYS A 20 -58.99 -50.51 -80.82
C LYS A 20 -59.93 -49.85 -79.80
N ALA A 21 -59.56 -48.68 -79.30
CA ALA A 21 -60.40 -47.92 -78.38
C ALA A 21 -61.71 -47.47 -79.05
N GLU A 22 -61.69 -47.09 -80.32
CA GLU A 22 -62.92 -46.76 -81.09
C GLU A 22 -63.78 -48.01 -81.37
N ASN A 23 -63.14 -49.18 -81.53
CA ASN A 23 -63.82 -50.46 -81.75
C ASN A 23 -64.36 -51.14 -80.47
N GLY A 24 -64.32 -50.46 -79.32
CA GLY A 24 -64.94 -50.97 -78.08
C GLY A 24 -64.01 -51.75 -77.14
N ASP A 25 -62.70 -51.81 -77.41
CA ASP A 25 -61.75 -52.50 -76.52
C ASP A 25 -61.47 -51.67 -75.27
N LYS A 26 -61.93 -52.18 -74.11
CA LYS A 26 -61.86 -51.46 -72.83
C LYS A 26 -60.43 -51.26 -72.31
N ASP A 27 -59.52 -52.20 -72.56
CA ASP A 27 -58.12 -52.13 -72.10
C ASP A 27 -57.37 -51.09 -72.94
N ALA A 28 -57.69 -51.02 -74.23
CA ALA A 28 -57.20 -49.98 -75.13
C ALA A 28 -57.71 -48.59 -74.74
N MET A 29 -59.01 -48.45 -74.44
CA MET A 29 -59.59 -47.20 -73.93
C MET A 29 -58.93 -46.76 -72.61
N HIS A 30 -58.71 -47.67 -71.66
CA HIS A 30 -58.03 -47.39 -70.40
C HIS A 30 -56.62 -46.87 -70.66
N SER A 31 -55.84 -47.60 -71.44
CA SER A 31 -54.44 -47.28 -71.71
C SER A 31 -54.32 -45.91 -72.39
N LEU A 32 -55.21 -45.62 -73.34
CA LEU A 32 -55.30 -44.33 -74.01
C LEU A 32 -55.67 -43.19 -73.04
N ALA A 33 -56.58 -43.44 -72.09
CA ALA A 33 -56.91 -42.48 -71.05
C ALA A 33 -55.70 -42.17 -70.13
N VAL A 34 -54.93 -43.20 -69.75
CA VAL A 34 -53.70 -43.05 -68.96
C VAL A 34 -52.62 -42.27 -69.71
N HIS A 35 -52.51 -42.46 -71.04
CA HIS A 35 -51.59 -41.70 -71.90
C HIS A 35 -51.92 -40.20 -71.85
N TYR A 36 -53.18 -39.83 -72.09
CA TYR A 36 -53.64 -38.44 -72.00
C TYR A 36 -53.57 -37.86 -70.58
N TYR A 37 -53.64 -38.68 -69.54
CA TYR A 37 -53.56 -38.21 -68.16
C TYR A 37 -52.11 -37.91 -67.72
N ASN A 38 -51.13 -38.69 -68.21
CA ASN A 38 -49.73 -38.69 -67.74
C ASN A 38 -48.69 -38.20 -68.77
N ASP A 39 -49.10 -37.66 -69.93
CA ASP A 39 -48.20 -37.16 -70.98
C ASP A 39 -47.27 -38.23 -71.58
N LYS A 40 -47.78 -39.48 -71.69
CA LYS A 40 -47.04 -40.62 -72.26
C LYS A 40 -47.45 -40.84 -73.72
N GLY A 41 -46.64 -40.36 -74.67
CA GLY A 41 -46.85 -40.56 -76.11
C GLY A 41 -47.81 -39.57 -76.79
N THR A 42 -48.71 -38.94 -76.03
CA THR A 42 -49.61 -37.86 -76.47
C THR A 42 -49.61 -36.68 -75.49
N GLU A 43 -49.88 -35.46 -75.97
CA GLU A 43 -49.98 -34.25 -75.12
C GLU A 43 -51.04 -34.43 -74.03
N LYS A 44 -50.66 -34.17 -72.78
CA LYS A 44 -51.55 -34.23 -71.62
C LYS A 44 -52.85 -33.48 -71.87
N ASN A 45 -53.96 -34.19 -71.87
CA ASN A 45 -55.30 -33.63 -72.05
C ASN A 45 -56.28 -34.29 -71.08
N LEU A 46 -56.59 -33.60 -69.99
CA LEU A 46 -57.42 -34.16 -68.92
C LEU A 46 -58.87 -34.40 -69.35
N GLU A 47 -59.41 -33.60 -70.28
CA GLU A 47 -60.77 -33.79 -70.81
C GLU A 47 -60.84 -35.06 -71.67
N LYS A 48 -59.84 -35.30 -72.52
CA LYS A 48 -59.71 -36.56 -73.29
C LYS A 48 -59.43 -37.75 -72.39
N ALA A 49 -58.59 -37.60 -71.37
CA ALA A 49 -58.36 -38.64 -70.37
C ALA A 49 -59.67 -39.00 -69.65
N PHE A 50 -60.43 -37.99 -69.21
CA PHE A 50 -61.73 -38.17 -68.59
C PHE A 50 -62.71 -38.89 -69.54
N TYR A 51 -62.80 -38.45 -70.80
CA TYR A 51 -63.64 -39.06 -71.83
C TYR A 51 -63.32 -40.55 -72.03
N TRP A 52 -62.04 -40.90 -72.18
CA TRP A 52 -61.62 -42.28 -72.39
C TRP A 52 -61.72 -43.14 -71.13
N PHE A 53 -61.46 -42.59 -69.94
CA PHE A 53 -61.76 -43.28 -68.68
C PHE A 53 -63.26 -43.55 -68.54
N GLN A 54 -64.11 -42.61 -68.95
CA GLN A 54 -65.57 -42.81 -68.94
C GLN A 54 -65.97 -43.95 -69.87
N LYS A 55 -65.44 -43.97 -71.10
CA LYS A 55 -65.73 -45.04 -72.07
C LYS A 55 -65.21 -46.40 -71.61
N ALA A 56 -64.01 -46.47 -71.05
CA ALA A 56 -63.47 -47.69 -70.47
C ALA A 56 -64.30 -48.19 -69.28
N ALA A 57 -64.72 -47.27 -68.39
CA ALA A 57 -65.56 -47.57 -67.24
C ALA A 57 -66.96 -48.06 -67.65
N GLU A 58 -67.58 -47.44 -68.67
CA GLU A 58 -68.85 -47.88 -69.27
C GLU A 58 -68.76 -49.31 -69.84
N ASN A 59 -67.57 -49.73 -70.30
CA ASN A 59 -67.29 -51.08 -70.81
C ASN A 59 -66.75 -52.07 -69.76
N GLY A 60 -66.87 -51.76 -68.47
CA GLY A 60 -66.57 -52.70 -67.39
C GLY A 60 -65.09 -52.79 -67.00
N ASP A 61 -64.26 -51.79 -67.31
CA ASP A 61 -62.90 -51.68 -66.79
C ASP A 61 -62.90 -51.11 -65.36
N LYS A 62 -62.54 -51.94 -64.38
CA LYS A 62 -62.59 -51.57 -62.96
C LYS A 62 -61.58 -50.50 -62.55
N ILE A 63 -60.42 -50.46 -63.19
CA ILE A 63 -59.37 -49.48 -62.86
C ILE A 63 -59.75 -48.12 -63.46
N ALA A 64 -60.37 -48.10 -64.64
CA ALA A 64 -60.94 -46.92 -65.25
C ALA A 64 -62.12 -46.38 -64.44
N MET A 65 -62.98 -47.25 -63.88
CA MET A 65 -64.01 -46.85 -62.92
C MET A 65 -63.40 -46.16 -61.68
N ASN A 66 -62.28 -46.65 -61.14
CA ASN A 66 -61.58 -45.97 -60.05
C ASN A 66 -60.98 -44.62 -60.50
N ASN A 67 -60.37 -44.57 -61.68
CA ASN A 67 -59.74 -43.35 -62.19
C ASN A 67 -60.76 -42.26 -62.53
N ILE A 68 -61.93 -42.61 -63.08
CA ILE A 68 -62.99 -41.62 -63.30
C ILE A 68 -63.59 -41.12 -61.98
N ALA A 69 -63.67 -41.98 -60.96
CA ALA A 69 -64.07 -41.55 -59.61
C ALA A 69 -63.10 -40.49 -59.07
N MET A 70 -61.78 -40.72 -59.19
CA MET A 70 -60.75 -39.74 -58.84
C MET A 70 -60.86 -38.46 -59.67
N CYS A 71 -61.18 -38.55 -60.96
CA CYS A 71 -61.39 -37.37 -61.79
C CYS A 71 -62.56 -36.51 -61.29
N TYR A 72 -63.66 -37.13 -60.87
CA TYR A 72 -64.79 -36.43 -60.26
C TYR A 72 -64.48 -35.89 -58.85
N GLU A 73 -63.65 -36.56 -58.07
CA GLU A 73 -63.23 -36.10 -56.73
C GLU A 73 -62.31 -34.88 -56.79
N ASP A 74 -61.31 -34.94 -57.68
CA ASP A 74 -60.24 -33.94 -57.83
C ASP A 74 -60.51 -32.87 -58.90
N ALA A 75 -61.66 -32.92 -59.59
CA ALA A 75 -61.99 -32.06 -60.75
C ALA A 75 -60.96 -32.14 -61.89
N LYS A 76 -60.49 -33.34 -62.24
CA LYS A 76 -59.52 -33.56 -63.32
C LYS A 76 -60.22 -33.89 -64.62
N GLY A 77 -60.29 -32.90 -65.53
CA GLY A 77 -60.97 -33.05 -66.83
C GLY A 77 -62.50 -32.98 -66.76
N THR A 78 -63.04 -32.68 -65.58
CA THR A 78 -64.47 -32.51 -65.30
C THR A 78 -64.66 -31.61 -64.07
N ILE A 79 -65.89 -31.22 -63.75
CA ILE A 79 -66.18 -30.48 -62.51
C ILE A 79 -66.28 -31.43 -61.31
N LYS A 80 -65.88 -30.94 -60.12
CA LYS A 80 -65.95 -31.71 -58.87
C LYS A 80 -67.37 -32.21 -58.61
N ASN A 81 -67.56 -33.51 -58.45
CA ASN A 81 -68.85 -34.12 -58.14
C ASN A 81 -68.68 -35.35 -57.25
N LEU A 82 -68.88 -35.18 -55.94
CA LEU A 82 -68.64 -36.22 -54.94
C LEU A 82 -69.66 -37.37 -55.02
N GLU A 83 -70.90 -37.11 -55.44
CA GLU A 83 -71.91 -38.16 -55.63
C GLU A 83 -71.55 -39.08 -56.81
N LYS A 84 -71.03 -38.50 -57.90
CA LYS A 84 -70.54 -39.28 -59.04
C LYS A 84 -69.23 -40.00 -58.72
N ALA A 85 -68.32 -39.38 -57.96
CA ALA A 85 -67.12 -40.04 -57.46
C ALA A 85 -67.50 -41.27 -56.60
N PHE A 86 -68.43 -41.09 -55.66
CA PHE A 86 -68.98 -42.18 -54.85
C PHE A 86 -69.58 -43.29 -55.71
N TYR A 87 -70.43 -42.95 -56.68
CA TYR A 87 -71.05 -43.92 -57.59
C TYR A 87 -70.00 -44.76 -58.34
N TRP A 88 -68.96 -44.13 -58.88
CA TRP A 88 -67.92 -44.82 -59.63
C TRP A 88 -66.97 -45.61 -58.73
N TYR A 89 -66.63 -45.11 -57.53
CA TYR A 89 -65.89 -45.89 -56.53
C TYR A 89 -66.69 -47.12 -56.09
N GLN A 90 -68.01 -47.00 -55.91
CA GLN A 90 -68.87 -48.13 -55.61
C GLN A 90 -68.83 -49.17 -56.73
N LYS A 91 -68.97 -48.74 -57.99
CA LYS A 91 -68.91 -49.65 -59.14
C LYS A 91 -67.54 -50.33 -59.27
N ALA A 92 -66.45 -49.60 -59.12
CA ALA A 92 -65.10 -50.14 -59.15
C ALA A 92 -64.86 -51.17 -58.03
N ALA A 93 -65.32 -50.87 -56.81
CA ALA A 93 -65.22 -51.76 -55.66
C ALA A 93 -66.04 -53.05 -55.85
N GLU A 94 -67.25 -52.95 -56.41
CA GLU A 94 -68.09 -54.10 -56.80
C GLU A 94 -67.38 -55.02 -57.81
N HIS A 95 -66.53 -54.46 -58.68
CA HIS A 95 -65.72 -55.21 -59.65
C HIS A 95 -64.35 -55.66 -59.12
N GLY A 96 -64.11 -55.55 -57.81
CA GLY A 96 -62.89 -56.04 -57.18
C GLY A 96 -61.67 -55.12 -57.35
N ASP A 97 -61.86 -53.80 -57.48
CA ASP A 97 -60.76 -52.84 -57.41
C ASP A 97 -60.44 -52.49 -55.94
N ARG A 98 -59.22 -52.83 -55.51
CA ARG A 98 -58.81 -52.72 -54.10
C ARG A 98 -58.63 -51.28 -53.62
N ASP A 99 -58.30 -50.35 -54.52
CA ASP A 99 -58.07 -48.95 -54.17
C ASP A 99 -59.40 -48.21 -54.10
N ALA A 100 -60.33 -48.53 -55.00
CA ALA A 100 -61.71 -48.10 -54.92
C ALA A 100 -62.42 -48.61 -53.65
N MET A 101 -62.19 -49.85 -53.21
CA MET A 101 -62.74 -50.35 -51.94
C MET A 101 -62.30 -49.48 -50.75
N LYS A 102 -61.03 -49.08 -50.70
CA LYS A 102 -60.49 -48.20 -49.65
C LYS A 102 -61.09 -46.79 -49.74
N SER A 103 -61.18 -46.22 -50.95
CA SER A 103 -61.79 -44.90 -51.16
C SER A 103 -63.28 -44.90 -50.83
N LEU A 104 -64.01 -45.95 -51.20
CA LEU A 104 -65.41 -46.12 -50.86
C LEU A 104 -65.65 -46.20 -49.34
N ALA A 105 -64.77 -46.89 -48.61
CA ALA A 105 -64.81 -46.91 -47.16
C ALA A 105 -64.62 -45.51 -46.54
N LEU A 106 -63.72 -44.68 -47.10
CA LEU A 106 -63.52 -43.29 -46.68
C LEU A 106 -64.78 -42.45 -46.92
N TYR A 107 -65.42 -42.58 -48.08
CA TYR A 107 -66.66 -41.87 -48.40
C TYR A 107 -67.80 -42.22 -47.43
N TYR A 108 -67.96 -43.51 -47.10
CA TYR A 108 -68.91 -43.92 -46.05
C TYR A 108 -68.51 -43.42 -44.64
N SER A 109 -67.22 -43.22 -44.38
CA SER A 109 -66.73 -42.75 -43.07
C SER A 109 -66.98 -41.25 -42.87
N SER A 110 -66.75 -40.46 -43.91
CA SER A 110 -66.92 -39.00 -43.89
C SER A 110 -68.37 -38.59 -44.11
N GLY A 111 -69.16 -39.38 -44.86
CA GLY A 111 -70.47 -38.97 -45.36
C GLY A 111 -70.37 -37.95 -46.50
N GLU A 112 -69.23 -37.88 -47.18
CA GLU A 112 -69.05 -37.04 -48.36
C GLU A 112 -69.60 -37.75 -49.59
N GLY A 113 -70.52 -37.15 -50.33
CA GLY A 113 -71.13 -37.76 -51.53
C GLY A 113 -72.09 -38.94 -51.25
N THR A 114 -72.28 -39.33 -49.98
CA THR A 114 -73.22 -40.36 -49.52
C THR A 114 -73.58 -40.15 -48.05
N GLU A 115 -74.52 -40.89 -47.48
CA GLU A 115 -74.77 -40.86 -46.03
C GLU A 115 -73.67 -41.59 -45.25
N LYS A 116 -73.23 -41.01 -44.13
CA LYS A 116 -72.24 -41.62 -43.24
C LYS A 116 -72.74 -42.98 -42.73
N ASN A 117 -71.97 -44.04 -42.97
CA ASN A 117 -72.31 -45.40 -42.57
C ASN A 117 -71.07 -46.18 -42.10
N LEU A 118 -70.89 -46.28 -40.79
CA LEU A 118 -69.71 -46.89 -40.19
C LEU A 118 -69.62 -48.40 -40.45
N GLU A 119 -70.75 -49.12 -40.48
CA GLU A 119 -70.76 -50.57 -40.80
C GLU A 119 -70.22 -50.83 -42.20
N LYS A 120 -70.62 -50.01 -43.17
CA LYS A 120 -70.09 -50.07 -44.54
C LYS A 120 -68.64 -49.61 -44.62
N THR A 121 -68.22 -48.61 -43.83
CA THR A 121 -66.80 -48.23 -43.71
C THR A 121 -65.94 -49.42 -43.28
N PHE A 122 -66.33 -50.09 -42.19
CA PHE A 122 -65.62 -51.27 -41.72
C PHE A 122 -65.60 -52.40 -42.76
N TYR A 123 -66.77 -52.72 -43.34
CA TYR A 123 -66.90 -53.76 -44.36
C TYR A 123 -65.97 -53.53 -45.55
N TRP A 124 -65.93 -52.31 -46.09
CA TRP A 124 -65.12 -52.01 -47.27
C TRP A 124 -63.62 -51.89 -46.96
N TYR A 125 -63.22 -51.41 -45.78
CA TYR A 125 -61.80 -51.51 -45.38
C TYR A 125 -61.35 -52.96 -45.21
N GLN A 126 -62.19 -53.81 -44.60
CA GLN A 126 -61.90 -55.24 -44.48
C GLN A 126 -61.75 -55.87 -45.86
N LYS A 127 -62.67 -55.62 -46.79
CA LYS A 127 -62.59 -56.10 -48.18
C LYS A 127 -61.36 -55.59 -48.93
N ALA A 128 -60.98 -54.32 -48.73
CA ALA A 128 -59.77 -53.76 -49.33
C ALA A 128 -58.51 -54.50 -48.84
N VAL A 129 -58.43 -54.80 -47.54
CA VAL A 129 -57.32 -55.56 -46.95
C VAL A 129 -57.30 -57.01 -47.45
N GLU A 130 -58.46 -57.69 -47.53
CA GLU A 130 -58.59 -59.02 -48.13
C GLU A 130 -58.11 -59.06 -49.59
N ASN A 131 -58.22 -57.95 -50.32
CA ASN A 131 -57.70 -57.76 -51.68
C ASN A 131 -56.29 -57.15 -51.73
N ASN A 132 -55.50 -57.35 -50.68
CA ASN A 132 -54.10 -56.92 -50.56
C ASN A 132 -53.88 -55.39 -50.65
N ASN A 133 -54.83 -54.55 -50.21
CA ASN A 133 -54.59 -53.11 -50.06
C ASN A 133 -53.85 -52.82 -48.74
N LYS A 134 -52.55 -52.52 -48.84
CA LYS A 134 -51.70 -52.21 -47.68
C LYS A 134 -52.12 -50.92 -46.96
N ASN A 135 -52.60 -49.93 -47.69
CA ASN A 135 -52.99 -48.62 -47.14
C ASN A 135 -54.31 -48.70 -46.34
N ALA A 136 -55.13 -49.74 -46.57
CA ALA A 136 -56.36 -49.96 -45.82
C ALA A 136 -56.12 -50.57 -44.43
N MET A 137 -54.95 -51.17 -44.17
CA MET A 137 -54.64 -51.85 -42.89
C MET A 137 -54.69 -50.91 -41.68
N TYR A 138 -54.16 -49.69 -41.82
CA TYR A 138 -54.19 -48.69 -40.74
C TYR A 138 -55.61 -48.24 -40.39
N ASN A 139 -56.44 -47.98 -41.40
CA ASN A 139 -57.83 -47.57 -41.18
C ASN A 139 -58.67 -48.72 -40.61
N LEU A 140 -58.43 -49.96 -41.05
CA LEU A 140 -59.06 -51.14 -40.45
C LEU A 140 -58.67 -51.30 -38.96
N ALA A 141 -57.42 -51.04 -38.62
CA ALA A 141 -56.96 -51.04 -37.23
C ALA A 141 -57.69 -49.99 -36.39
N LYS A 142 -57.86 -48.76 -36.91
CA LYS A 142 -58.67 -47.71 -36.28
C LYS A 142 -60.12 -48.11 -36.06
N CYS A 143 -60.75 -48.76 -37.03
CA CYS A 143 -62.12 -49.24 -36.86
C CYS A 143 -62.24 -50.20 -35.67
N TYR A 144 -61.29 -51.14 -35.53
CA TYR A 144 -61.24 -52.04 -34.37
C TYR A 144 -60.91 -51.33 -33.05
N GLU A 145 -60.01 -50.34 -33.06
CA GLU A 145 -59.62 -49.57 -31.86
C GLU A 145 -60.80 -48.76 -31.30
N ASN A 146 -61.55 -48.10 -32.18
CA ASN A 146 -62.65 -47.21 -31.79
C ASN A 146 -64.01 -47.93 -31.72
N GLY A 147 -64.13 -49.14 -32.28
CA GLY A 147 -65.42 -49.80 -32.48
C GLY A 147 -66.29 -49.13 -33.55
N GLU A 148 -65.66 -48.58 -34.60
CA GLU A 148 -66.37 -47.93 -35.70
C GLU A 148 -66.85 -48.98 -36.69
N GLY A 149 -68.17 -49.22 -36.73
CA GLY A 149 -68.78 -50.18 -37.66
C GLY A 149 -68.57 -51.66 -37.29
N THR A 150 -67.92 -51.92 -36.16
CA THR A 150 -67.67 -53.24 -35.58
C THR A 150 -67.54 -53.11 -34.06
N GLU A 151 -67.53 -54.22 -33.33
CA GLU A 151 -67.24 -54.17 -31.90
C GLU A 151 -65.79 -53.76 -31.64
N LYS A 152 -65.58 -52.89 -30.65
CA LYS A 152 -64.25 -52.47 -30.22
C LYS A 152 -63.41 -53.70 -29.83
N ASN A 153 -62.27 -53.88 -30.49
CA ASN A 153 -61.37 -55.01 -30.29
C ASN A 153 -59.90 -54.56 -30.41
N ILE A 154 -59.27 -54.26 -29.28
CA ILE A 154 -57.90 -53.73 -29.24
C ILE A 154 -56.87 -54.76 -29.71
N GLU A 155 -57.07 -56.06 -29.47
CA GLU A 155 -56.13 -57.09 -29.92
C GLU A 155 -56.06 -57.16 -31.45
N LYS A 156 -57.21 -57.06 -32.13
CA LYS A 156 -57.27 -56.98 -33.59
C LYS A 156 -56.71 -55.65 -34.10
N ALA A 157 -56.96 -54.54 -33.39
CA ALA A 157 -56.35 -53.24 -33.73
C ALA A 157 -54.82 -53.33 -33.67
N LEU A 158 -54.27 -53.92 -32.61
CA LEU A 158 -52.84 -54.15 -32.44
C LEU A 158 -52.26 -55.00 -33.57
N TYR A 159 -52.94 -56.10 -33.92
CA TYR A 159 -52.54 -56.96 -35.04
C TYR A 159 -52.45 -56.18 -36.36
N TRP A 160 -53.48 -55.40 -36.71
CA TRP A 160 -53.51 -54.64 -37.96
C TRP A 160 -52.58 -53.43 -37.95
N TYR A 161 -52.41 -52.74 -36.81
CA TYR A 161 -51.40 -51.70 -36.66
C TYR A 161 -49.99 -52.25 -36.82
N GLN A 162 -49.68 -53.41 -36.25
CA GLN A 162 -48.41 -54.11 -36.45
C GLN A 162 -48.17 -54.42 -37.93
N LYS A 163 -49.18 -54.93 -38.65
CA LYS A 163 -49.07 -55.20 -40.09
C LYS A 163 -48.90 -53.93 -40.94
N ALA A 164 -49.61 -52.85 -40.60
CA ALA A 164 -49.46 -51.57 -41.28
C ALA A 164 -48.07 -50.95 -41.02
N ALA A 165 -47.59 -50.99 -39.77
CA ALA A 165 -46.26 -50.51 -39.38
C ALA A 165 -45.13 -51.29 -40.07
N GLU A 166 -45.25 -52.62 -40.18
CA GLU A 166 -44.34 -53.48 -40.96
C GLU A 166 -44.29 -53.11 -42.45
N ASN A 167 -45.37 -52.53 -43.00
CA ASN A 167 -45.42 -52.02 -44.37
C ASN A 167 -45.00 -50.55 -44.51
N GLY A 168 -44.47 -49.93 -43.45
CA GLY A 168 -43.93 -48.57 -43.49
C GLY A 168 -44.92 -47.46 -43.13
N ASP A 169 -46.13 -47.78 -42.66
CA ASP A 169 -47.09 -46.74 -42.27
C ASP A 169 -46.65 -46.04 -40.97
N LYS A 170 -46.24 -44.78 -41.09
CA LYS A 170 -45.69 -43.99 -39.99
C LYS A 170 -46.70 -43.67 -38.90
N ALA A 171 -48.00 -43.60 -39.21
CA ALA A 171 -49.06 -43.35 -38.23
C ALA A 171 -49.35 -44.63 -37.44
N ALA A 172 -49.38 -45.78 -38.12
CA ALA A 172 -49.49 -47.09 -37.51
C ALA A 172 -48.31 -47.39 -36.57
N MET A 173 -47.07 -47.03 -36.95
CA MET A 173 -45.90 -47.18 -36.06
C MET A 173 -46.09 -46.45 -34.73
N TYR A 174 -46.60 -45.21 -34.76
CA TYR A 174 -46.81 -44.44 -33.53
C TYR A 174 -47.99 -44.97 -32.70
N ASN A 175 -49.13 -45.27 -33.33
CA ASN A 175 -50.29 -45.84 -32.62
C ASN A 175 -49.95 -47.20 -31.97
N LEU A 176 -49.18 -48.03 -32.68
CA LEU A 176 -48.66 -49.28 -32.14
C LEU A 176 -47.76 -49.07 -30.93
N ALA A 177 -46.89 -48.05 -30.98
CA ALA A 177 -46.06 -47.68 -29.83
C ALA A 177 -46.91 -47.28 -28.62
N MET A 178 -48.01 -46.55 -28.83
CA MET A 178 -48.95 -46.15 -27.78
C MET A 178 -49.70 -47.34 -27.16
N LEU A 179 -50.13 -48.32 -27.97
CA LEU A 179 -50.72 -49.56 -27.45
C LEU A 179 -49.74 -50.32 -26.55
N TYR A 180 -48.46 -50.44 -26.96
CA TYR A 180 -47.43 -51.02 -26.10
C TYR A 180 -47.12 -50.18 -24.85
N TYR A 181 -47.27 -48.85 -24.92
CA TYR A 181 -46.98 -47.95 -23.80
C TYR A 181 -48.03 -48.07 -22.68
N TYR A 182 -49.31 -48.12 -23.06
CA TYR A 182 -50.40 -48.28 -22.11
C TYR A 182 -50.66 -49.75 -21.74
N GLY A 183 -50.18 -50.70 -22.55
CA GLY A 183 -50.51 -52.12 -22.37
C GLY A 183 -51.96 -52.41 -22.75
N GLU A 184 -52.46 -51.76 -23.80
CA GLU A 184 -53.82 -51.95 -24.28
C GLU A 184 -53.83 -53.06 -25.35
N GLY A 185 -54.56 -54.15 -25.09
CA GLY A 185 -54.59 -55.34 -25.94
C GLY A 185 -53.30 -56.16 -25.97
N THR A 186 -52.32 -55.83 -25.13
CA THR A 186 -51.08 -56.59 -24.90
C THR A 186 -50.45 -56.18 -23.57
N GLU A 187 -49.45 -56.89 -23.08
CA GLU A 187 -48.68 -56.42 -21.91
C GLU A 187 -47.88 -55.16 -22.23
N LYS A 188 -47.84 -54.23 -21.28
CA LYS A 188 -47.04 -53.01 -21.37
C LYS A 188 -45.58 -53.34 -21.69
N ASN A 189 -45.04 -52.78 -22.78
CA ASN A 189 -43.68 -53.07 -23.24
C ASN A 189 -42.95 -51.79 -23.68
N LEU A 190 -42.24 -51.18 -22.73
CA LEU A 190 -41.54 -49.92 -22.96
C LEU A 190 -40.42 -50.01 -24.00
N LYS A 191 -39.75 -51.17 -24.14
CA LYS A 191 -38.71 -51.35 -25.18
C LYS A 191 -39.32 -51.32 -26.58
N LYS A 192 -40.46 -51.98 -26.78
CA LYS A 192 -41.20 -51.91 -28.05
C LYS A 192 -41.81 -50.54 -28.29
N THR A 193 -42.29 -49.85 -27.25
CA THR A 193 -42.71 -48.45 -27.37
C THR A 193 -41.56 -47.60 -27.92
N PHE A 194 -40.39 -47.63 -27.27
CA PHE A 194 -39.23 -46.86 -27.72
C PHE A 194 -38.84 -47.19 -29.17
N TYR A 195 -38.74 -48.48 -29.50
CA TYR A 195 -38.41 -48.93 -30.85
C TYR A 195 -39.37 -48.38 -31.92
N TRP A 196 -40.69 -48.53 -31.71
CA TRP A 196 -41.68 -48.09 -32.70
C TRP A 196 -41.86 -46.57 -32.74
N THR A 197 -41.74 -45.86 -31.61
CA THR A 197 -41.72 -44.40 -31.58
C THR A 197 -40.51 -43.84 -32.33
N GLN A 198 -39.32 -44.42 -32.11
CA GLN A 198 -38.12 -44.03 -32.84
C GLN A 198 -38.28 -44.28 -34.34
N LYS A 199 -38.79 -45.45 -34.75
CA LYS A 199 -39.08 -45.75 -36.15
C LYS A 199 -40.08 -44.79 -36.77
N ALA A 200 -41.13 -44.40 -36.03
CA ALA A 200 -42.09 -43.42 -36.50
C ALA A 200 -41.43 -42.05 -36.78
N VAL A 201 -40.56 -41.57 -35.88
CA VAL A 201 -39.78 -40.33 -36.08
C VAL A 201 -38.83 -40.44 -37.28
N GLU A 202 -38.12 -41.56 -37.42
CA GLU A 202 -37.23 -41.85 -38.57
C GLU A 202 -38.00 -41.82 -39.91
N ASN A 203 -39.28 -42.20 -39.91
CA ASN A 203 -40.16 -42.18 -41.08
C ASN A 203 -40.98 -40.88 -41.21
N GLY A 204 -40.61 -39.81 -40.48
CA GLY A 204 -41.21 -38.49 -40.60
C GLY A 204 -42.61 -38.35 -39.99
N ASN A 205 -42.86 -39.02 -38.86
CA ASN A 205 -44.03 -38.76 -38.02
C ASN A 205 -43.70 -37.68 -36.97
N ASP A 206 -44.17 -36.46 -37.22
CA ASP A 206 -43.90 -35.32 -36.33
C ASP A 206 -44.51 -35.50 -34.93
N SER A 207 -45.72 -36.10 -34.85
CA SER A 207 -46.40 -36.38 -33.58
C SER A 207 -45.63 -37.35 -32.69
N ALA A 208 -44.78 -38.20 -33.28
CA ALA A 208 -43.91 -39.12 -32.53
C ALA A 208 -42.69 -38.43 -31.89
N THR A 209 -42.33 -37.22 -32.34
CA THR A 209 -41.14 -36.49 -31.87
C THR A 209 -41.25 -36.11 -30.38
N TYR A 210 -42.42 -35.59 -29.98
CA TYR A 210 -42.70 -35.29 -28.57
C TYR A 210 -42.72 -36.57 -27.71
N GLY A 211 -43.33 -37.64 -28.21
CA GLY A 211 -43.32 -38.95 -27.55
C GLY A 211 -41.90 -39.46 -27.31
N LEU A 212 -41.02 -39.37 -28.30
CA LEU A 212 -39.61 -39.77 -28.17
C LEU A 212 -38.86 -38.93 -27.13
N ALA A 213 -39.12 -37.61 -27.09
CA ALA A 213 -38.54 -36.73 -26.09
C ALA A 213 -38.94 -37.15 -24.66
N ILE A 214 -40.21 -37.50 -24.44
CA ILE A 214 -40.72 -37.99 -23.15
C ILE A 214 -40.06 -39.31 -22.73
N LEU A 215 -39.86 -40.24 -23.67
CA LEU A 215 -39.20 -41.52 -23.37
C LEU A 215 -37.75 -41.32 -22.92
N TYR A 216 -36.99 -40.44 -23.57
CA TYR A 216 -35.64 -40.06 -23.12
C TYR A 216 -35.65 -39.32 -21.78
N TYR A 217 -36.64 -38.45 -21.54
CA TYR A 217 -36.78 -37.70 -20.30
C TYR A 217 -37.03 -38.61 -19.10
N LYS A 218 -37.88 -39.64 -19.27
CA LYS A 218 -38.22 -40.60 -18.21
C LYS A 218 -37.26 -41.79 -18.13
N GLY A 219 -36.50 -42.08 -19.19
CA GLY A 219 -35.73 -43.32 -19.30
C GLY A 219 -36.63 -44.56 -19.46
N GLU A 220 -37.75 -44.40 -20.16
CA GLU A 220 -38.72 -45.48 -20.37
C GLU A 220 -38.38 -46.22 -21.68
N GLY A 221 -37.95 -47.47 -21.58
CA GLY A 221 -37.58 -48.29 -22.74
C GLY A 221 -36.17 -48.04 -23.30
N THR A 222 -35.48 -47.01 -22.78
CA THR A 222 -34.11 -46.62 -23.10
C THR A 222 -33.44 -46.01 -21.85
N GLU A 223 -32.14 -45.72 -21.89
CA GLU A 223 -31.49 -44.99 -20.80
C GLU A 223 -31.99 -43.54 -20.74
N LYS A 224 -32.24 -43.06 -19.53
CA LYS A 224 -32.62 -41.66 -19.29
C LYS A 224 -31.51 -40.74 -19.81
N SER A 225 -31.85 -39.86 -20.74
CA SER A 225 -30.91 -38.88 -21.31
C SER A 225 -31.60 -37.54 -21.48
N LEU A 226 -31.29 -36.63 -20.56
CA LEU A 226 -31.89 -35.31 -20.50
C LEU A 226 -31.43 -34.42 -21.66
N GLU A 227 -30.19 -34.59 -22.11
CA GLU A 227 -29.64 -33.92 -23.31
C GLU A 227 -30.42 -34.32 -24.57
N LYS A 228 -30.62 -35.63 -24.79
CA LYS A 228 -31.43 -36.12 -25.92
C LYS A 228 -32.89 -35.72 -25.80
N ALA A 229 -33.45 -35.75 -24.59
CA ALA A 229 -34.81 -35.27 -24.34
C ALA A 229 -34.95 -33.79 -24.72
N PHE A 230 -34.01 -32.94 -24.31
CA PHE A 230 -33.99 -31.52 -24.66
C PHE A 230 -33.89 -31.31 -26.18
N TYR A 231 -32.98 -32.00 -26.85
CA TYR A 231 -32.84 -31.95 -28.31
C TYR A 231 -34.17 -32.27 -29.03
N TRP A 232 -34.84 -33.36 -28.63
CA TRP A 232 -36.11 -33.74 -29.25
C TRP A 232 -37.29 -32.85 -28.85
N PHE A 233 -37.32 -32.31 -27.62
CA PHE A 233 -38.30 -31.28 -27.23
C PHE A 233 -38.12 -30.02 -28.05
N GLN A 234 -36.88 -29.59 -28.30
CA GLN A 234 -36.61 -28.43 -29.14
C GLN A 234 -37.13 -28.66 -30.57
N ARG A 235 -36.81 -29.80 -31.18
CA ARG A 235 -37.28 -30.13 -32.53
C ARG A 235 -38.81 -30.24 -32.61
N ALA A 236 -39.45 -30.84 -31.59
CA ALA A 236 -40.91 -30.89 -31.52
C ALA A 236 -41.52 -29.49 -31.37
N ALA A 237 -40.92 -28.61 -30.57
CA ALA A 237 -41.35 -27.23 -30.40
C ALA A 237 -41.18 -26.41 -31.70
N GLU A 238 -40.08 -26.59 -32.43
CA GLU A 238 -39.84 -25.98 -33.75
C GLU A 238 -40.89 -26.44 -34.79
N ASN A 239 -41.38 -27.67 -34.67
CA ASN A 239 -42.46 -28.23 -35.50
C ASN A 239 -43.88 -27.83 -35.03
N GLY A 240 -44.01 -26.94 -34.03
CA GLY A 240 -45.31 -26.41 -33.59
C GLY A 240 -45.96 -27.14 -32.41
N ASP A 241 -45.29 -28.12 -31.79
CA ASP A 241 -45.86 -28.84 -30.65
C ASP A 241 -45.93 -27.95 -29.40
N LYS A 242 -47.16 -27.61 -29.00
CA LYS A 242 -47.42 -26.67 -27.89
C LYS A 242 -46.98 -27.20 -26.53
N ASP A 243 -46.95 -28.51 -26.32
CA ASP A 243 -46.53 -29.13 -25.06
C ASP A 243 -45.01 -29.18 -24.98
N ALA A 244 -44.33 -29.45 -26.09
CA ALA A 244 -42.89 -29.33 -26.21
C ALA A 244 -42.42 -27.88 -25.98
N MET A 245 -43.09 -26.88 -26.58
CA MET A 245 -42.80 -25.46 -26.32
C MET A 245 -42.93 -25.12 -24.83
N TYR A 246 -43.97 -25.62 -24.15
CA TYR A 246 -44.17 -25.41 -22.72
C TYR A 246 -43.06 -26.05 -21.88
N ILE A 247 -42.71 -27.31 -22.15
CA ILE A 247 -41.64 -28.01 -21.43
C ILE A 247 -40.29 -27.31 -21.64
N LEU A 248 -40.01 -26.85 -22.87
CA LEU A 248 -38.81 -26.08 -23.18
C LEU A 248 -38.76 -24.77 -22.38
N ALA A 249 -39.89 -24.07 -22.28
CA ALA A 249 -40.02 -22.87 -21.46
C ALA A 249 -39.74 -23.14 -19.97
N VAL A 250 -40.29 -24.23 -19.41
CA VAL A 250 -40.05 -24.66 -18.02
C VAL A 250 -38.58 -25.00 -17.77
N ASN A 251 -37.91 -25.66 -18.73
CA ASN A 251 -36.48 -25.98 -18.63
C ASN A 251 -35.63 -24.70 -18.58
N TYR A 252 -35.88 -23.72 -19.46
CA TYR A 252 -35.19 -22.43 -19.43
C TYR A 252 -35.51 -21.61 -18.17
N TYR A 253 -36.72 -21.77 -17.60
CA TYR A 253 -37.14 -21.06 -16.38
C TYR A 253 -36.44 -21.59 -15.12
N ASN A 254 -36.33 -22.92 -14.98
CA ASN A 254 -35.77 -23.57 -13.79
C ASN A 254 -34.23 -23.65 -13.81
N GLY A 255 -33.62 -23.77 -14.99
CA GLY A 255 -32.16 -23.76 -15.16
C GLY A 255 -31.40 -24.94 -14.50
N LYS A 256 -32.08 -26.07 -14.26
CA LYS A 256 -31.51 -27.20 -13.50
C LYS A 256 -30.48 -28.01 -14.32
N GLU A 257 -30.63 -28.04 -15.64
CA GLU A 257 -29.83 -28.88 -16.56
C GLU A 257 -29.29 -28.08 -17.76
N ILE A 258 -29.76 -26.85 -17.93
CA ILE A 258 -29.30 -25.86 -18.91
C ILE A 258 -29.20 -24.51 -18.19
N GLU A 259 -28.45 -23.56 -18.74
CA GLU A 259 -28.37 -22.22 -18.16
C GLU A 259 -29.77 -21.57 -18.07
N LYS A 260 -30.14 -21.11 -16.87
CA LYS A 260 -31.38 -20.40 -16.63
C LYS A 260 -31.46 -19.17 -17.53
N ASN A 261 -32.50 -19.07 -18.35
CA ASN A 261 -32.70 -17.95 -19.25
C ASN A 261 -34.16 -17.51 -19.27
N LEU A 262 -34.48 -16.52 -18.43
CA LEU A 262 -35.85 -16.03 -18.26
C LEU A 262 -36.42 -15.40 -19.53
N LYS A 263 -35.59 -14.79 -20.39
CA LYS A 263 -36.05 -14.22 -21.68
C LYS A 263 -36.46 -15.32 -22.66
N LYS A 264 -35.67 -16.39 -22.78
CA LYS A 264 -36.04 -17.57 -23.59
C LYS A 264 -37.23 -18.31 -23.00
N ALA A 265 -37.32 -18.42 -21.68
CA ALA A 265 -38.49 -18.99 -21.01
C ALA A 265 -39.77 -18.20 -21.34
N PHE A 266 -39.72 -16.87 -21.23
CA PHE A 266 -40.83 -15.99 -21.59
C PHE A 266 -41.24 -16.17 -23.07
N TYR A 267 -40.26 -16.16 -23.98
CA TYR A 267 -40.49 -16.38 -25.42
C TYR A 267 -41.25 -17.68 -25.69
N TRP A 268 -40.80 -18.80 -25.11
CA TRP A 268 -41.43 -20.10 -25.32
C TRP A 268 -42.75 -20.25 -24.58
N PHE A 269 -42.92 -19.68 -23.38
CA PHE A 269 -44.23 -19.61 -22.71
C PHE A 269 -45.23 -18.83 -23.55
N GLN A 270 -44.80 -17.71 -24.16
CA GLN A 270 -45.64 -16.92 -25.06
C GLN A 270 -46.06 -17.75 -26.29
N LYS A 271 -45.11 -18.38 -26.99
CA LYS A 271 -45.40 -19.22 -28.15
C LYS A 271 -46.31 -20.41 -27.82
N ALA A 272 -46.07 -21.09 -26.70
CA ALA A 272 -46.92 -22.19 -26.25
C ALA A 272 -48.34 -21.71 -25.90
N ALA A 273 -48.46 -20.55 -25.23
CA ALA A 273 -49.76 -19.96 -24.87
C ALA A 273 -50.55 -19.51 -26.10
N GLU A 274 -49.89 -18.89 -27.09
CA GLU A 274 -50.47 -18.51 -28.38
C GLU A 274 -50.98 -19.75 -29.16
N ASN A 275 -50.31 -20.90 -29.03
CA ASN A 275 -50.73 -22.19 -29.59
C ASN A 275 -51.70 -22.99 -28.69
N GLY A 276 -52.31 -22.36 -27.67
CA GLY A 276 -53.39 -22.97 -26.88
C GLY A 276 -52.92 -23.89 -25.75
N ASN A 277 -51.66 -23.82 -25.30
CA ASN A 277 -51.23 -24.54 -24.10
C ASN A 277 -51.66 -23.76 -22.85
N LYS A 278 -52.63 -24.33 -22.11
CA LYS A 278 -53.24 -23.70 -20.93
C LYS A 278 -52.27 -23.50 -19.76
N SER A 279 -51.33 -24.43 -19.56
CA SER A 279 -50.29 -24.31 -18.52
C SER A 279 -49.30 -23.19 -18.86
N ALA A 280 -49.01 -22.99 -20.15
CA ALA A 280 -48.20 -21.89 -20.63
C ALA A 280 -48.92 -20.55 -20.49
N MET A 281 -50.23 -20.47 -20.75
CA MET A 281 -51.02 -19.25 -20.48
C MET A 281 -50.92 -18.85 -19.00
N HIS A 282 -51.07 -19.81 -18.08
CA HIS A 282 -50.91 -19.59 -16.64
C HIS A 282 -49.51 -19.09 -16.26
N ASN A 283 -48.45 -19.71 -16.80
CA ASN A 283 -47.08 -19.30 -16.49
C ASN A 283 -46.68 -17.98 -17.17
N LEU A 284 -47.23 -17.67 -18.34
CA LEU A 284 -47.07 -16.39 -19.01
C LEU A 284 -47.73 -15.26 -18.20
N ALA A 285 -48.91 -15.51 -17.64
CA ALA A 285 -49.57 -14.59 -16.72
C ALA A 285 -48.71 -14.28 -15.49
N LYS A 286 -48.08 -15.30 -14.90
CA LYS A 286 -47.09 -15.13 -13.82
C LYS A 286 -45.84 -14.39 -14.27
N CYS A 287 -45.36 -14.60 -15.50
CA CYS A 287 -44.22 -13.85 -16.03
C CYS A 287 -44.51 -12.35 -16.09
N TYR A 288 -45.71 -11.96 -16.52
CA TYR A 288 -46.16 -10.57 -16.47
C TYR A 288 -46.41 -10.06 -15.04
N GLU A 289 -46.84 -10.92 -14.11
CA GLU A 289 -47.08 -10.53 -12.71
C GLU A 289 -45.78 -10.16 -11.97
N TYR A 290 -44.73 -10.98 -12.14
CA TYR A 290 -43.47 -10.86 -11.42
C TYR A 290 -42.35 -10.18 -12.24
N GLY A 291 -42.57 -9.91 -13.53
CA GLY A 291 -41.53 -9.37 -14.42
C GLY A 291 -40.47 -10.41 -14.81
N ASN A 292 -40.84 -11.68 -14.92
CA ASN A 292 -39.89 -12.75 -15.26
C ASN A 292 -39.67 -12.80 -16.77
N GLY A 293 -38.52 -12.30 -17.23
CA GLY A 293 -38.16 -12.30 -18.65
C GLY A 293 -38.84 -11.21 -19.49
N THR A 294 -39.68 -10.38 -18.87
CA THR A 294 -40.42 -9.26 -19.46
C THR A 294 -40.67 -8.19 -18.39
N GLU A 295 -41.20 -7.02 -18.76
CA GLU A 295 -41.62 -6.00 -17.79
C GLU A 295 -42.91 -6.41 -17.07
N LYS A 296 -43.01 -6.01 -15.80
CA LYS A 296 -44.19 -6.27 -14.97
C LYS A 296 -45.41 -5.56 -15.55
N ASN A 297 -46.48 -6.30 -15.80
CA ASN A 297 -47.75 -5.78 -16.33
C ASN A 297 -48.94 -6.57 -15.74
N LEU A 298 -49.58 -5.99 -14.72
CA LEU A 298 -50.67 -6.65 -14.00
C LEU A 298 -51.94 -6.82 -14.84
N GLU A 299 -52.20 -5.94 -15.80
CA GLU A 299 -53.35 -6.05 -16.71
C GLU A 299 -53.18 -7.22 -17.68
N LYS A 300 -52.00 -7.37 -18.30
CA LYS A 300 -51.67 -8.53 -19.13
C LYS A 300 -51.68 -9.83 -18.32
N SER A 301 -51.21 -9.77 -17.07
CA SER A 301 -51.29 -10.91 -16.14
C SER A 301 -52.74 -11.35 -15.91
N PHE A 302 -53.64 -10.42 -15.57
CA PHE A 302 -55.07 -10.69 -15.42
C PHE A 302 -55.67 -11.30 -16.68
N ASN A 303 -55.45 -10.69 -17.85
CA ASN A 303 -55.99 -11.15 -19.13
C ASN A 303 -55.53 -12.57 -19.48
N TRP A 304 -54.27 -12.91 -19.23
CA TRP A 304 -53.75 -14.25 -19.50
C TRP A 304 -54.23 -15.29 -18.46
N HIS A 305 -54.36 -14.92 -17.18
CA HIS A 305 -54.98 -15.81 -16.20
C HIS A 305 -56.44 -16.09 -16.53
N GLN A 306 -57.19 -15.08 -17.00
CA GLN A 306 -58.56 -15.26 -17.48
C GLN A 306 -58.61 -16.22 -18.67
N LYS A 307 -57.78 -16.02 -19.69
CA LYS A 307 -57.69 -16.94 -20.85
C LYS A 307 -57.31 -18.37 -20.44
N ALA A 308 -56.42 -18.53 -19.47
CA ALA A 308 -56.04 -19.85 -18.96
C ALA A 308 -57.24 -20.56 -18.32
N VAL A 309 -58.05 -19.85 -17.53
CA VAL A 309 -59.29 -20.38 -16.93
C VAL A 309 -60.32 -20.74 -18.01
N GLU A 310 -60.52 -19.88 -19.01
CA GLU A 310 -61.42 -20.16 -20.16
C GLU A 310 -60.98 -21.41 -20.95
N ASN A 311 -59.68 -21.71 -20.96
CA ASN A 311 -59.11 -22.92 -21.57
C ASN A 311 -58.98 -24.12 -20.59
N GLY A 312 -59.63 -24.03 -19.41
CA GLY A 312 -59.72 -25.14 -18.45
C GLY A 312 -58.46 -25.39 -17.63
N ASP A 313 -57.63 -24.36 -17.38
CA ASP A 313 -56.54 -24.44 -16.41
C ASP A 313 -57.06 -24.24 -14.98
N LYS A 314 -57.03 -25.31 -14.18
CA LYS A 314 -57.47 -25.29 -12.78
C LYS A 314 -56.53 -24.48 -11.88
N GLY A 315 -55.25 -24.36 -12.25
CA GLY A 315 -54.25 -23.60 -11.48
C GLY A 315 -54.47 -22.10 -11.52
N ALA A 316 -55.00 -21.56 -12.63
CA ALA A 316 -55.26 -20.14 -12.84
C ALA A 316 -56.49 -19.61 -12.10
N ILE A 317 -57.44 -20.47 -11.72
CA ILE A 317 -58.72 -20.04 -11.10
C ILE A 317 -58.46 -19.26 -9.81
N THR A 318 -57.57 -19.76 -8.95
CA THR A 318 -57.21 -19.08 -7.69
C THR A 318 -56.48 -17.76 -7.94
N CYS A 319 -55.59 -17.69 -8.93
CA CYS A 319 -54.92 -16.45 -9.30
C CYS A 319 -55.93 -15.41 -9.79
N LEU A 320 -56.89 -15.82 -10.64
CA LEU A 320 -57.97 -14.96 -11.11
C LEU A 320 -58.85 -14.44 -9.95
N ALA A 321 -59.17 -15.31 -8.98
CA ALA A 321 -59.88 -14.92 -7.77
C ALA A 321 -59.12 -13.86 -6.96
N ILE A 322 -57.80 -14.03 -6.80
CA ILE A 322 -56.91 -13.09 -6.09
C ILE A 322 -56.84 -11.74 -6.82
N HIS A 323 -56.83 -11.72 -8.16
CA HIS A 323 -56.88 -10.48 -8.93
C HIS A 323 -58.15 -9.67 -8.63
N TYR A 324 -59.31 -10.32 -8.63
CA TYR A 324 -60.59 -9.68 -8.25
C TYR A 324 -60.64 -9.29 -6.77
N TYR A 325 -60.08 -10.10 -5.88
CA TYR A 325 -60.09 -9.83 -4.44
C TYR A 325 -59.29 -8.56 -4.09
N ASN A 326 -58.12 -8.41 -4.70
CA ASN A 326 -57.21 -7.30 -4.43
C ASN A 326 -57.39 -6.09 -5.37
N GLY A 327 -58.12 -6.23 -6.47
CA GLY A 327 -58.18 -5.21 -7.52
C GLY A 327 -56.85 -4.99 -8.24
N LYS A 328 -56.08 -6.07 -8.47
CA LYS A 328 -54.77 -6.01 -9.14
C LYS A 328 -54.92 -6.36 -10.61
N GLY A 329 -54.69 -5.42 -11.52
CA GLY A 329 -54.83 -5.63 -12.97
C GLY A 329 -56.29 -5.62 -13.48
N THR A 330 -57.25 -5.46 -12.56
CA THR A 330 -58.68 -5.28 -12.81
C THR A 330 -59.29 -4.56 -11.59
N GLU A 331 -60.54 -4.11 -11.66
CA GLU A 331 -61.22 -3.49 -10.51
C GLU A 331 -61.51 -4.50 -9.39
N LYS A 332 -61.41 -4.05 -8.12
CA LYS A 332 -61.71 -4.89 -6.96
C LYS A 332 -63.19 -5.32 -6.98
N ASN A 333 -63.44 -6.63 -6.97
CA ASN A 333 -64.78 -7.21 -6.99
C ASN A 333 -64.85 -8.45 -6.07
N LEU A 334 -65.20 -8.24 -4.80
CA LEU A 334 -65.24 -9.28 -3.78
C LEU A 334 -66.26 -10.40 -4.09
N LYS A 335 -67.38 -10.09 -4.76
CA LYS A 335 -68.37 -11.11 -5.16
C LYS A 335 -67.82 -12.05 -6.23
N LYS A 336 -67.13 -11.52 -7.25
CA LYS A 336 -66.44 -12.34 -8.26
C LYS A 336 -65.28 -13.12 -7.64
N ALA A 337 -64.54 -12.51 -6.72
CA ALA A 337 -63.48 -13.19 -5.98
C ALA A 337 -64.02 -14.40 -5.21
N PHE A 338 -65.08 -14.21 -4.43
CA PHE A 338 -65.76 -15.29 -3.70
C PHE A 338 -66.22 -16.40 -4.63
N TYR A 339 -66.90 -16.06 -5.73
CA TYR A 339 -67.35 -17.02 -6.75
C TYR A 339 -66.19 -17.87 -7.28
N TRP A 340 -65.07 -17.25 -7.68
CA TRP A 340 -63.92 -17.98 -8.19
C TRP A 340 -63.17 -18.78 -7.12
N PHE A 341 -63.10 -18.29 -5.87
CA PHE A 341 -62.59 -19.08 -4.75
C PHE A 341 -63.45 -20.32 -4.50
N GLN A 342 -64.77 -20.21 -4.59
CA GLN A 342 -65.68 -21.34 -4.46
C GLN A 342 -65.42 -22.39 -5.55
N ILE A 343 -65.40 -21.99 -6.82
CA ILE A 343 -65.12 -22.91 -7.93
C ILE A 343 -63.75 -23.58 -7.78
N ALA A 344 -62.72 -22.84 -7.37
CA ALA A 344 -61.39 -23.40 -7.13
C ALA A 344 -61.37 -24.36 -5.93
N ALA A 345 -62.07 -24.04 -4.85
CA ALA A 345 -62.20 -24.89 -3.67
C ALA A 345 -62.94 -26.20 -3.98
N GLU A 346 -64.04 -26.15 -4.72
CA GLU A 346 -64.78 -27.33 -5.19
C GLU A 346 -63.93 -28.21 -6.12
N ASN A 347 -62.99 -27.60 -6.86
CA ASN A 347 -61.99 -28.32 -7.67
C ASN A 347 -60.81 -28.89 -6.85
N GLY A 348 -60.83 -28.80 -5.52
CA GLY A 348 -59.79 -29.35 -4.65
C GLY A 348 -58.61 -28.41 -4.37
N ASN A 349 -58.67 -27.14 -4.76
CA ASN A 349 -57.57 -26.20 -4.53
C ASN A 349 -57.51 -25.75 -3.07
N LYS A 350 -56.44 -26.13 -2.37
CA LYS A 350 -56.23 -25.87 -0.93
C LYS A 350 -56.17 -24.38 -0.60
N SER A 351 -55.43 -23.60 -1.37
CA SER A 351 -55.32 -22.15 -1.16
C SER A 351 -56.67 -21.45 -1.37
N ALA A 352 -57.47 -21.92 -2.31
CA ALA A 352 -58.82 -21.41 -2.53
C ALA A 352 -59.80 -21.82 -1.42
N MET A 353 -59.71 -23.04 -0.88
CA MET A 353 -60.51 -23.45 0.29
C MET A 353 -60.23 -22.56 1.50
N ASN A 354 -58.96 -22.22 1.75
CA ASN A 354 -58.57 -21.32 2.82
C ASN A 354 -59.10 -19.89 2.60
N ASN A 355 -58.93 -19.33 1.40
CA ASN A 355 -59.44 -18.00 1.08
C ASN A 355 -60.98 -17.95 1.08
N LEU A 356 -61.65 -19.04 0.71
CA LEU A 356 -63.11 -19.15 0.78
C LEU A 356 -63.61 -19.22 2.23
N ALA A 357 -62.91 -19.96 3.09
CA ALA A 357 -63.20 -20.00 4.52
C ALA A 357 -62.99 -18.61 5.16
N GLU A 358 -61.93 -17.90 4.75
CA GLU A 358 -61.68 -16.51 5.17
C GLU A 358 -62.83 -15.58 4.76
N CYS A 359 -63.31 -15.66 3.51
CA CYS A 359 -64.48 -14.90 3.07
C CYS A 359 -65.72 -15.16 3.94
N TYR A 360 -65.91 -16.39 4.41
CA TYR A 360 -67.00 -16.74 5.34
C TYR A 360 -66.75 -16.25 6.79
N ILE A 361 -65.51 -16.06 7.23
CA ILE A 361 -65.20 -15.45 8.54
C ILE A 361 -65.44 -13.94 8.49
N THR A 362 -64.85 -13.29 7.49
CA THR A 362 -64.84 -11.83 7.37
C THR A 362 -66.16 -11.28 6.85
N GLY A 363 -66.92 -12.07 6.10
CA GLY A 363 -68.11 -11.62 5.38
C GLY A 363 -67.77 -10.86 4.10
N GLU A 364 -66.59 -11.09 3.54
CA GLU A 364 -66.15 -10.43 2.30
C GLU A 364 -66.66 -11.18 1.08
N GLY A 365 -67.54 -10.52 0.31
CA GLY A 365 -68.14 -11.11 -0.89
C GLY A 365 -69.29 -12.11 -0.62
N THR A 366 -69.54 -12.44 0.65
CA THR A 366 -70.61 -13.33 1.14
C THR A 366 -71.06 -12.92 2.56
N GLU A 367 -72.08 -13.55 3.13
CA GLU A 367 -72.45 -13.36 4.55
C GLU A 367 -71.52 -14.15 5.49
N LYS A 368 -71.29 -13.61 6.70
CA LYS A 368 -70.49 -14.30 7.73
C LYS A 368 -71.14 -15.64 8.09
N ASN A 369 -70.38 -16.74 8.01
CA ASN A 369 -70.86 -18.09 8.30
C ASN A 369 -69.71 -18.98 8.79
N LEU A 370 -69.52 -19.02 10.11
CA LEU A 370 -68.43 -19.76 10.75
C LEU A 370 -68.51 -21.28 10.55
N GLU A 371 -69.71 -21.83 10.39
CA GLU A 371 -69.91 -23.27 10.14
C GLU A 371 -69.40 -23.67 8.76
N LYS A 372 -69.68 -22.87 7.72
CA LYS A 372 -69.11 -23.06 6.38
C LYS A 372 -67.61 -22.79 6.33
N ALA A 373 -67.11 -21.83 7.11
CA ALA A 373 -65.67 -21.61 7.24
C ALA A 373 -64.98 -22.85 7.81
N PHE A 374 -65.53 -23.45 8.87
CA PHE A 374 -65.04 -24.71 9.44
C PHE A 374 -65.08 -25.86 8.43
N TYR A 375 -66.19 -26.04 7.71
CA TYR A 375 -66.30 -27.07 6.67
C TYR A 375 -65.20 -26.97 5.61
N TRP A 376 -64.91 -25.76 5.12
CA TRP A 376 -63.89 -25.57 4.08
C TRP A 376 -62.45 -25.69 4.60
N TYR A 377 -62.17 -25.28 5.84
CA TYR A 377 -60.87 -25.55 6.46
C TYR A 377 -60.66 -27.04 6.74
N GLN A 378 -61.70 -27.77 7.19
CA GLN A 378 -61.65 -29.22 7.36
C GLN A 378 -61.35 -29.91 6.02
N LYS A 379 -62.06 -29.53 4.94
CA LYS A 379 -61.81 -30.06 3.60
C LYS A 379 -60.42 -29.75 3.06
N ALA A 380 -59.84 -28.58 3.40
CA ALA A 380 -58.46 -28.25 3.08
C ALA A 380 -57.46 -29.16 3.81
N ALA A 381 -57.78 -29.57 5.03
CA ALA A 381 -56.93 -30.41 5.88
C ALA A 381 -56.99 -31.92 5.54
N GLU A 382 -58.16 -32.44 5.13
CA GLU A 382 -58.36 -33.85 4.77
C GLU A 382 -57.49 -34.31 3.58
N ASN A 383 -57.01 -33.40 2.72
CA ASN A 383 -56.16 -33.71 1.55
C ASN A 383 -54.63 -33.70 1.84
N ASN A 384 -54.20 -34.33 2.93
CA ASN A 384 -52.81 -34.47 3.44
C ASN A 384 -52.16 -33.23 4.13
N ASN A 385 -52.38 -33.19 5.46
CA ASN A 385 -51.51 -32.93 6.61
C ASN A 385 -50.33 -31.93 6.53
N LYS A 386 -50.56 -30.71 7.06
CA LYS A 386 -49.66 -29.95 7.98
C LYS A 386 -50.28 -28.65 8.56
N TYR A 387 -51.54 -28.33 8.24
CA TYR A 387 -52.12 -27.00 8.54
C TYR A 387 -53.42 -27.01 9.34
N THR A 388 -53.92 -28.17 9.79
CA THR A 388 -55.12 -28.26 10.64
C THR A 388 -54.99 -27.46 11.94
N THR A 389 -53.75 -27.14 12.32
CA THR A 389 -53.39 -26.44 13.54
C THR A 389 -53.23 -24.93 13.39
N LYS A 390 -52.88 -24.45 12.19
CA LYS A 390 -52.55 -23.02 11.98
C LYS A 390 -53.78 -22.12 11.95
N CYS A 391 -54.98 -22.69 11.81
CA CYS A 391 -56.25 -21.97 11.81
C CYS A 391 -56.74 -21.56 13.21
N TYR A 392 -56.17 -22.09 14.29
CA TYR A 392 -56.56 -21.71 15.66
C TYR A 392 -55.60 -20.70 16.31
N GLU A 393 -54.47 -20.41 15.66
CA GLU A 393 -53.48 -19.42 16.11
C GLU A 393 -53.65 -18.05 15.43
N ASN A 394 -54.28 -17.99 14.25
CA ASN A 394 -54.31 -16.82 13.35
C ASN A 394 -55.70 -16.16 13.19
N GLY A 395 -56.60 -16.24 14.18
CA GLY A 395 -57.64 -15.23 14.30
C GLY A 395 -56.96 -13.92 14.71
N GLU A 396 -57.02 -12.89 13.88
CA GLU A 396 -56.59 -11.55 14.27
C GLU A 396 -57.27 -11.14 15.57
N GLU A 397 -56.48 -10.47 16.39
CA GLU A 397 -56.69 -9.89 17.71
C GLU A 397 -58.14 -9.50 18.07
N GLU A 398 -58.99 -10.48 18.38
CA GLU A 398 -60.08 -10.38 19.37
C GLU A 398 -60.66 -11.79 19.63
N GLU A 399 -60.40 -12.30 20.84
CA GLU A 399 -60.80 -13.60 21.42
C GLU A 399 -60.17 -14.90 20.85
N LYS A 400 -58.88 -15.15 21.17
CA LYS A 400 -58.42 -16.53 21.41
C LYS A 400 -59.18 -17.07 22.62
N ASN A 401 -59.83 -18.23 22.51
CA ASN A 401 -60.39 -18.95 23.66
C ASN A 401 -59.54 -20.21 23.94
N PRO A 402 -58.49 -20.09 24.77
CA PRO A 402 -57.57 -21.18 25.10
C PRO A 402 -58.27 -22.44 25.62
N GLU A 403 -59.34 -22.30 26.41
CA GLU A 403 -60.08 -23.41 27.01
C GLU A 403 -60.76 -24.29 25.94
N LYS A 404 -61.29 -23.67 24.88
CA LYS A 404 -61.87 -24.40 23.74
C LYS A 404 -60.79 -25.14 22.93
N THR A 405 -59.64 -24.52 22.71
CA THR A 405 -58.50 -25.16 22.04
C THR A 405 -58.04 -26.40 22.82
N PHE A 406 -57.88 -26.26 24.13
CA PHE A 406 -57.53 -27.37 25.03
C PHE A 406 -58.57 -28.50 24.99
N TYR A 407 -59.86 -28.17 25.09
CA TYR A 407 -60.95 -29.16 25.03
C TYR A 407 -60.92 -30.01 23.75
N TRP A 408 -60.65 -29.40 22.59
CA TRP A 408 -60.63 -30.12 21.32
C TRP A 408 -59.37 -30.98 21.15
N TYR A 409 -58.18 -30.50 21.52
CA TYR A 409 -56.99 -31.35 21.54
C TYR A 409 -57.14 -32.54 22.47
N GLN A 410 -57.79 -32.33 23.62
CA GLN A 410 -58.10 -33.42 24.53
C GLN A 410 -58.98 -34.49 23.87
N LYS A 411 -60.07 -34.10 23.20
CA LYS A 411 -60.97 -35.05 22.53
C LYS A 411 -60.32 -35.83 21.40
N VAL A 412 -59.45 -35.19 20.62
CA VAL A 412 -58.75 -35.84 19.50
C VAL A 412 -57.62 -36.73 20.01
N ALA A 413 -56.89 -36.31 21.04
CA ALA A 413 -55.87 -37.11 21.71
C ALA A 413 -56.47 -38.37 22.39
N GLU A 414 -57.65 -38.24 23.01
CA GLU A 414 -58.39 -39.38 23.60
C GLU A 414 -58.77 -40.44 22.55
N ASN A 415 -58.89 -40.06 21.27
CA ASN A 415 -59.20 -40.98 20.17
C ASN A 415 -57.95 -41.60 19.49
N GLY A 416 -56.75 -41.37 20.03
CA GLY A 416 -55.54 -42.06 19.59
C GLY A 416 -54.65 -41.28 18.61
N ASP A 417 -55.00 -40.04 18.26
CA ASP A 417 -54.18 -39.22 17.36
C ASP A 417 -52.89 -38.73 18.04
N ASP A 418 -51.76 -39.12 17.50
CA ASP A 418 -50.43 -38.92 18.08
C ASP A 418 -50.00 -37.44 18.07
N SER A 419 -50.45 -36.68 17.07
CA SER A 419 -50.15 -35.26 16.87
C SER A 419 -50.96 -34.37 17.81
N ALA A 420 -52.22 -34.74 18.07
CA ALA A 420 -53.06 -34.13 19.09
C ALA A 420 -52.54 -34.45 20.50
N MET A 421 -52.06 -35.67 20.76
CA MET A 421 -51.40 -36.02 22.03
C MET A 421 -50.17 -35.14 22.29
N TYR A 422 -49.31 -34.95 21.29
CA TYR A 422 -48.13 -34.07 21.43
C TYR A 422 -48.51 -32.60 21.62
N SER A 423 -49.52 -32.11 20.90
CA SER A 423 -50.02 -30.74 21.06
C SER A 423 -50.65 -30.52 22.44
N LEU A 424 -51.41 -31.49 22.93
CA LEU A 424 -51.98 -31.49 24.27
C LEU A 424 -50.89 -31.49 25.36
N ALA A 425 -49.79 -32.20 25.12
CA ALA A 425 -48.62 -32.16 26.00
C ALA A 425 -48.05 -30.74 26.11
N THR A 426 -47.90 -30.03 24.99
CA THR A 426 -47.44 -28.64 24.95
C THR A 426 -48.40 -27.69 25.68
N LEU A 427 -49.72 -27.87 25.52
CA LEU A 427 -50.72 -27.06 26.23
C LEU A 427 -50.65 -27.26 27.75
N TYR A 428 -50.49 -28.50 28.23
CA TYR A 428 -50.24 -28.77 29.65
C TYR A 428 -48.89 -28.21 30.12
N TYR A 429 -47.87 -28.17 29.28
CA TYR A 429 -46.56 -27.62 29.62
C TYR A 429 -46.59 -26.09 29.80
N ASN A 430 -47.30 -25.40 28.92
CA ASN A 430 -47.42 -23.94 28.94
C ASN A 430 -48.53 -23.44 29.88
N GLY A 431 -49.54 -24.28 30.19
CA GLY A 431 -50.74 -23.84 30.89
C GLY A 431 -51.69 -23.04 30.00
N GLU A 432 -51.75 -23.39 28.72
CA GLU A 432 -52.61 -22.71 27.74
C GLU A 432 -53.97 -23.43 27.66
N GLY A 433 -55.04 -22.77 28.10
CA GLY A 433 -56.38 -23.36 28.15
C GLY A 433 -56.64 -24.33 29.30
N THR A 434 -55.65 -24.53 30.16
CA THR A 434 -55.70 -25.31 31.39
C THR A 434 -54.60 -24.86 32.35
N GLU A 435 -54.55 -25.38 33.57
CA GLU A 435 -53.42 -25.13 34.47
C GLU A 435 -52.15 -25.87 34.02
N LYS A 436 -50.99 -25.21 34.16
CA LYS A 436 -49.69 -25.81 33.86
C LYS A 436 -49.49 -27.09 34.69
N ASN A 437 -49.27 -28.20 34.00
CA ASN A 437 -49.11 -29.51 34.61
C ASN A 437 -47.98 -30.31 33.92
N PRO A 438 -46.73 -30.17 34.38
CA PRO A 438 -45.57 -30.84 33.77
C PRO A 438 -45.69 -32.37 33.74
N LYS A 439 -46.36 -32.99 34.73
CA LYS A 439 -46.55 -34.44 34.77
C LYS A 439 -47.52 -34.93 33.69
N LYS A 440 -48.61 -34.19 33.45
CA LYS A 440 -49.54 -34.50 32.35
C LYS A 440 -48.93 -34.19 30.98
N ALA A 441 -48.13 -33.13 30.89
CA ALA A 441 -47.37 -32.81 29.69
C ALA A 441 -46.42 -33.96 29.32
N PHE A 442 -45.62 -34.42 30.29
CA PHE A 442 -44.76 -35.59 30.13
C PHE A 442 -45.56 -36.84 29.73
N TYR A 443 -46.67 -37.14 30.42
CA TYR A 443 -47.52 -38.30 30.13
C TYR A 443 -48.04 -38.32 28.68
N TRP A 444 -48.61 -37.20 28.20
CA TRP A 444 -49.13 -37.13 26.84
C TRP A 444 -48.02 -37.11 25.79
N CYS A 445 -46.88 -36.48 26.09
CA CYS A 445 -45.70 -36.52 25.22
C CYS A 445 -45.14 -37.94 25.10
N GLN A 446 -45.09 -38.68 26.22
CA GLN A 446 -44.71 -40.08 26.24
C GLN A 446 -45.66 -40.94 25.41
N LYS A 447 -46.98 -40.78 25.59
CA LYS A 447 -47.98 -41.50 24.80
C LYS A 447 -47.86 -41.21 23.30
N ALA A 448 -47.67 -39.95 22.92
CA ALA A 448 -47.44 -39.56 21.53
C ALA A 448 -46.16 -40.21 20.96
N ALA A 449 -45.06 -40.20 21.72
CA ALA A 449 -43.79 -40.81 21.32
C ALA A 449 -43.89 -42.33 21.16
N GLU A 450 -44.59 -43.01 22.08
CA GLU A 450 -44.88 -44.45 22.01
C GLU A 450 -45.73 -44.82 20.78
N ASN A 451 -46.64 -43.93 20.35
CA ASN A 451 -47.45 -44.08 19.14
C ASN A 451 -46.71 -43.72 17.83
N GLY A 452 -45.41 -43.43 17.88
CA GLY A 452 -44.59 -43.17 16.70
C GLY A 452 -44.43 -41.69 16.32
N ASN A 453 -44.95 -40.75 17.13
CA ASN A 453 -44.80 -39.34 16.84
C ASN A 453 -43.34 -38.90 17.04
N LYS A 454 -42.66 -38.60 15.94
CA LYS A 454 -41.25 -38.26 15.95
C LYS A 454 -40.92 -36.94 16.67
N ASP A 455 -41.84 -35.97 16.67
CA ASP A 455 -41.65 -34.69 17.38
C ASP A 455 -41.82 -34.88 18.89
N ALA A 456 -42.75 -35.75 19.29
CA ALA A 456 -42.89 -36.19 20.67
C ALA A 456 -41.69 -36.99 21.17
N MET A 457 -41.05 -37.85 20.34
CA MET A 457 -39.82 -38.53 20.73
C MET A 457 -38.68 -37.53 21.07
N ASN A 458 -38.54 -36.46 20.28
CA ASN A 458 -37.59 -35.39 20.56
C ASN A 458 -37.98 -34.58 21.82
N GLY A 459 -39.27 -34.26 21.97
CA GLY A 459 -39.78 -33.58 23.18
C GLY A 459 -39.59 -34.42 24.45
N LEU A 460 -39.81 -35.73 24.38
CA LEU A 460 -39.64 -36.65 25.50
C LEU A 460 -38.18 -36.74 25.95
N ALA A 461 -37.23 -36.72 25.01
CA ALA A 461 -35.82 -36.65 25.32
C ALA A 461 -35.46 -35.37 26.10
N LEU A 462 -36.02 -34.21 25.72
CA LEU A 462 -35.86 -32.94 26.44
C LEU A 462 -36.45 -33.00 27.86
N TYR A 463 -37.63 -33.61 28.04
CA TYR A 463 -38.21 -33.81 29.36
C TYR A 463 -37.30 -34.63 30.28
N TYR A 464 -36.67 -35.70 29.77
CA TYR A 464 -35.67 -36.46 30.52
C TYR A 464 -34.35 -35.71 30.73
N GLU A 465 -33.95 -34.82 29.82
CA GLU A 465 -32.71 -34.04 29.96
C GLU A 465 -32.82 -32.98 31.07
N ASN A 466 -33.98 -32.32 31.13
CA ASN A 466 -34.28 -31.24 32.07
C ASN A 466 -34.89 -31.73 33.38
N GLY A 467 -35.43 -32.96 33.43
CA GLY A 467 -36.15 -33.48 34.60
C GLY A 467 -37.51 -32.78 34.80
N GLU A 468 -38.19 -32.45 33.71
CA GLU A 468 -39.46 -31.73 33.74
C GLU A 468 -40.63 -32.73 33.70
N GLY A 469 -41.42 -32.79 34.76
CA GLY A 469 -42.51 -33.78 34.88
C GLY A 469 -42.06 -35.22 35.14
N THR A 470 -40.75 -35.48 35.11
CA THR A 470 -40.06 -36.76 35.37
C THR A 470 -38.69 -36.51 36.03
N GLU A 471 -37.98 -37.55 36.47
CA GLU A 471 -36.59 -37.41 36.92
C GLU A 471 -35.63 -37.27 35.74
N LYS A 472 -34.52 -36.54 35.94
CA LYS A 472 -33.47 -36.36 34.94
C LYS A 472 -32.77 -37.69 34.65
N ASP A 473 -32.74 -38.10 33.38
CA ASP A 473 -32.17 -39.38 32.95
C ASP A 473 -31.48 -39.24 31.59
N LEU A 474 -30.16 -39.04 31.61
CA LEU A 474 -29.37 -38.82 30.40
C LEU A 474 -29.32 -40.06 29.48
N ILE A 475 -29.46 -41.27 30.02
CA ILE A 475 -29.48 -42.50 29.22
C ILE A 475 -30.78 -42.54 28.40
N LYS A 476 -31.91 -42.21 29.02
CA LYS A 476 -33.19 -42.09 28.29
C LYS A 476 -33.22 -40.89 27.35
N THR A 477 -32.60 -39.77 27.69
CA THR A 477 -32.40 -38.64 26.77
C THR A 477 -31.72 -39.10 25.49
N PHE A 478 -30.57 -39.78 25.62
CA PHE A 478 -29.84 -40.31 24.46
C PHE A 478 -30.69 -41.31 23.65
N TYR A 479 -31.33 -42.27 24.33
CA TYR A 479 -32.19 -43.27 23.69
C TYR A 479 -33.32 -42.64 22.86
N TRP A 480 -34.03 -41.66 23.42
CA TRP A 480 -35.15 -41.04 22.73
C TRP A 480 -34.72 -40.09 21.60
N TYR A 481 -33.60 -39.38 21.74
CA TYR A 481 -33.02 -38.64 20.60
C TYR A 481 -32.60 -39.59 19.47
N GLN A 482 -31.99 -40.73 19.80
CA GLN A 482 -31.64 -41.74 18.80
C GLN A 482 -32.89 -42.27 18.10
N LYS A 483 -33.94 -42.61 18.84
CA LYS A 483 -35.23 -43.05 18.28
C LYS A 483 -35.89 -42.00 17.41
N ALA A 484 -35.85 -40.73 17.81
CA ALA A 484 -36.39 -39.62 17.02
C ALA A 484 -35.64 -39.49 15.68
N VAL A 485 -34.31 -39.60 15.68
CA VAL A 485 -33.48 -39.58 14.45
C VAL A 485 -33.76 -40.80 13.56
N GLU A 486 -33.93 -42.00 14.14
CA GLU A 486 -34.34 -43.20 13.40
C GLU A 486 -35.70 -43.05 12.70
N ASN A 487 -36.56 -42.17 13.20
CA ASN A 487 -37.88 -41.83 12.63
C ASN A 487 -37.89 -40.51 11.83
N ASP A 488 -36.75 -40.12 11.26
CA ASP A 488 -36.59 -38.92 10.43
C ASP A 488 -37.02 -37.60 11.13
N ASN A 489 -36.76 -37.48 12.44
CA ASN A 489 -36.81 -36.18 13.12
C ASN A 489 -35.53 -35.40 12.85
N LYS A 490 -35.66 -34.27 12.14
CA LYS A 490 -34.54 -33.40 11.78
C LYS A 490 -33.96 -32.66 12.98
N ASN A 491 -34.82 -32.14 13.86
CA ASN A 491 -34.42 -31.36 15.04
C ASN A 491 -33.66 -32.22 16.06
N ALA A 492 -34.01 -33.51 16.16
CA ALA A 492 -33.32 -34.45 17.05
C ALA A 492 -31.86 -34.73 16.64
N MET A 493 -31.51 -34.56 15.36
CA MET A 493 -30.13 -34.82 14.88
C MET A 493 -29.13 -33.88 15.55
N TYR A 494 -29.48 -32.61 15.75
CA TYR A 494 -28.67 -31.64 16.47
C TYR A 494 -28.46 -32.04 17.93
N ASN A 495 -29.54 -32.37 18.64
CA ASN A 495 -29.48 -32.74 20.06
C ASN A 495 -28.68 -34.05 20.27
N LEU A 496 -28.87 -35.04 19.39
CA LEU A 496 -28.08 -36.27 19.41
C LEU A 496 -26.59 -36.01 19.13
N SER A 497 -26.28 -35.05 18.26
CA SER A 497 -24.89 -34.64 17.99
C SER A 497 -24.22 -34.10 19.24
N LYS A 498 -24.92 -33.26 20.03
CA LYS A 498 -24.46 -32.77 21.32
C LYS A 498 -24.24 -33.90 22.33
N CYS A 499 -25.13 -34.90 22.37
CA CYS A 499 -24.95 -36.07 23.23
C CYS A 499 -23.61 -36.77 22.93
N TYR A 500 -23.27 -36.97 21.65
CA TYR A 500 -21.98 -37.53 21.27
C TYR A 500 -20.78 -36.58 21.48
N GLU A 501 -20.93 -35.27 21.35
CA GLU A 501 -19.86 -34.30 21.57
C GLU A 501 -19.48 -34.18 23.06
N TYR A 502 -20.47 -34.18 23.95
CA TYR A 502 -20.28 -33.99 25.39
C TYR A 502 -20.26 -35.30 26.19
N GLY A 503 -20.70 -36.42 25.59
CA GLY A 503 -20.82 -37.71 26.29
C GLY A 503 -22.06 -37.79 27.19
N ASN A 504 -23.15 -37.13 26.83
CA ASN A 504 -24.39 -37.15 27.61
C ASN A 504 -25.17 -38.44 27.32
N GLY A 505 -25.20 -39.36 28.29
CA GLY A 505 -25.94 -40.63 28.16
C GLY A 505 -25.27 -41.67 27.25
N THR A 506 -24.08 -41.37 26.72
CA THR A 506 -23.30 -42.23 25.82
C THR A 506 -21.81 -41.87 25.91
N GLU A 507 -20.92 -42.68 25.33
CA GLU A 507 -19.51 -42.32 25.23
C GLU A 507 -19.28 -41.15 24.26
N LYS A 508 -18.39 -40.24 24.66
CA LYS A 508 -17.98 -39.10 23.83
C LYS A 508 -17.31 -39.57 22.54
N THR A 509 -17.93 -39.29 21.40
CA THR A 509 -17.44 -39.70 20.07
C THR A 509 -17.56 -38.55 19.05
N LEU A 510 -16.49 -37.77 18.92
CA LEU A 510 -16.47 -36.57 18.07
C LEU A 510 -16.74 -36.86 16.58
N GLU A 511 -16.35 -38.03 16.07
CA GLU A 511 -16.62 -38.43 14.69
C GLU A 511 -18.11 -38.65 14.42
N LYS A 512 -18.84 -39.27 15.36
CA LYS A 512 -20.29 -39.46 15.26
C LYS A 512 -21.03 -38.13 15.39
N ALA A 513 -20.57 -37.26 16.30
CA ALA A 513 -21.09 -35.90 16.43
C ALA A 513 -20.92 -35.12 15.11
N PHE A 514 -19.72 -35.15 14.52
CA PHE A 514 -19.44 -34.52 13.23
C PHE A 514 -20.34 -35.07 12.11
N TYR A 515 -20.50 -36.40 12.00
CA TYR A 515 -21.35 -37.02 10.99
C TYR A 515 -22.82 -36.56 11.09
N LEU A 516 -23.36 -36.47 12.32
CA LEU A 516 -24.73 -36.01 12.54
C LEU A 516 -24.88 -34.50 12.31
N TYR A 517 -23.92 -33.67 12.73
CA TYR A 517 -23.89 -32.25 12.39
C TYR A 517 -23.86 -32.05 10.86
N GLN A 518 -23.07 -32.85 10.14
CA GLN A 518 -23.03 -32.81 8.69
C GLN A 518 -24.39 -33.14 8.07
N LYS A 519 -25.01 -34.25 8.48
CA LYS A 519 -26.33 -34.66 7.99
C LYS A 519 -27.41 -33.60 8.27
N ALA A 520 -27.43 -33.03 9.47
CA ALA A 520 -28.41 -32.01 9.85
C ALA A 520 -28.23 -30.71 9.05
N ALA A 521 -26.99 -30.26 8.86
CA ALA A 521 -26.68 -29.09 8.03
C ALA A 521 -27.00 -29.31 6.54
N GLU A 522 -26.76 -30.51 6.00
CA GLU A 522 -27.15 -30.89 4.64
C GLU A 522 -28.68 -30.91 4.45
N ASN A 523 -29.43 -31.22 5.51
CA ASN A 523 -30.90 -31.18 5.54
C ASN A 523 -31.49 -29.77 5.70
N GLY A 524 -30.65 -28.73 5.80
CA GLY A 524 -31.06 -27.33 5.85
C GLY A 524 -31.27 -26.76 7.26
N ASP A 525 -30.81 -27.44 8.31
CA ASP A 525 -30.87 -26.91 9.67
C ASP A 525 -29.85 -25.76 9.83
N THR A 526 -30.37 -24.53 9.92
CA THR A 526 -29.61 -23.28 10.02
C THR A 526 -28.68 -23.24 11.22
N ASP A 527 -29.17 -23.65 12.39
CA ASP A 527 -28.42 -23.53 13.63
C ASP A 527 -27.23 -24.49 13.61
N VAL A 528 -27.37 -25.64 12.92
CA VAL A 528 -26.31 -26.65 12.81
C VAL A 528 -25.22 -26.27 11.81
N MET A 529 -25.52 -25.46 10.78
CA MET A 529 -24.52 -25.03 9.80
C MET A 529 -23.34 -24.31 10.47
N HIS A 530 -23.60 -23.51 11.50
CA HIS A 530 -22.57 -22.86 12.32
C HIS A 530 -21.70 -23.86 13.08
N TYR A 531 -22.30 -24.86 13.74
CA TYR A 531 -21.55 -25.86 14.50
C TYR A 531 -20.68 -26.74 13.59
N LEU A 532 -21.19 -27.09 12.40
CA LEU A 532 -20.42 -27.82 11.40
C LEU A 532 -19.22 -27.00 10.91
N ALA A 533 -19.41 -25.70 10.68
CA ALA A 533 -18.32 -24.79 10.32
C ALA A 533 -17.25 -24.75 11.42
N HIS A 534 -17.65 -24.61 12.68
CA HIS A 534 -16.75 -24.65 13.84
C HIS A 534 -16.01 -25.99 13.97
N CYS A 535 -16.64 -27.12 13.61
CA CYS A 535 -15.97 -28.42 13.56
C CYS A 535 -14.85 -28.44 12.52
N TYR A 536 -15.09 -27.89 11.32
CA TYR A 536 -14.06 -27.75 10.28
C TYR A 536 -12.96 -26.76 10.68
N GLU A 537 -13.29 -25.66 11.34
CA GLU A 537 -12.33 -24.64 11.78
C GLU A 537 -11.33 -25.19 12.80
N ASN A 538 -11.81 -26.01 13.74
CA ASN A 538 -11.03 -26.54 14.85
C ASN A 538 -10.54 -27.98 14.64
N GLY A 539 -10.99 -28.67 13.59
CA GLY A 539 -10.71 -30.09 13.37
C GLY A 539 -11.37 -31.00 14.42
N LYS A 540 -12.57 -30.64 14.90
CA LYS A 540 -13.34 -31.49 15.83
C LYS A 540 -14.06 -32.60 15.06
N GLY A 541 -13.66 -33.85 15.28
CA GLY A 541 -14.26 -35.02 14.61
C GLY A 541 -13.95 -35.14 13.11
N THR A 542 -13.11 -34.25 12.59
CA THR A 542 -12.67 -34.20 11.18
C THR A 542 -11.30 -33.51 11.08
N LYS A 543 -10.68 -33.48 9.90
CA LYS A 543 -9.46 -32.69 9.68
C LYS A 543 -9.80 -31.19 9.60
N LYS A 544 -8.96 -30.34 10.20
CA LYS A 544 -9.08 -28.87 10.10
C LYS A 544 -9.12 -28.44 8.63
N ASN A 545 -10.14 -27.66 8.24
CA ASN A 545 -10.34 -27.16 6.88
C ASN A 545 -11.06 -25.80 6.90
N LEU A 546 -10.28 -24.71 6.83
CA LEU A 546 -10.81 -23.35 6.91
C LEU A 546 -11.68 -22.95 5.71
N GLU A 547 -11.41 -23.49 4.52
CA GLU A 547 -12.21 -23.19 3.32
C GLU A 547 -13.63 -23.77 3.42
N LYS A 548 -13.75 -24.99 3.95
CA LYS A 548 -15.06 -25.58 4.25
C LYS A 548 -15.76 -24.86 5.39
N ALA A 549 -15.05 -24.44 6.44
CA ALA A 549 -15.61 -23.63 7.52
C ALA A 549 -16.20 -22.33 6.98
N PHE A 550 -15.46 -21.60 6.15
CA PHE A 550 -15.92 -20.39 5.47
C PHE A 550 -17.20 -20.63 4.66
N LYS A 551 -17.21 -21.66 3.80
CA LYS A 551 -18.38 -22.01 2.98
C LYS A 551 -19.63 -22.32 3.81
N TRP A 552 -19.47 -23.03 4.94
CA TRP A 552 -20.60 -23.34 5.82
C TRP A 552 -21.07 -22.14 6.64
N HIS A 553 -20.17 -21.27 7.14
CA HIS A 553 -20.58 -20.01 7.77
C HIS A 553 -21.29 -19.07 6.78
N GLN A 554 -20.82 -18.99 5.54
CA GLN A 554 -21.49 -18.23 4.49
C GLN A 554 -22.92 -18.77 4.26
N LYS A 555 -23.06 -20.09 4.12
CA LYS A 555 -24.37 -20.73 3.95
C LYS A 555 -25.29 -20.54 5.16
N ALA A 556 -24.74 -20.56 6.38
CA ALA A 556 -25.49 -20.28 7.60
C ALA A 556 -26.07 -18.86 7.59
N VAL A 557 -25.25 -17.86 7.23
CA VAL A 557 -25.67 -16.45 7.10
C VAL A 557 -26.72 -16.27 6.01
N GLU A 558 -26.56 -16.92 4.85
CA GLU A 558 -27.54 -16.88 3.75
C GLU A 558 -28.90 -17.46 4.15
N ASN A 559 -28.94 -18.39 5.11
CA ASN A 559 -30.17 -18.95 5.65
C ASN A 559 -30.66 -18.25 6.93
N GLY A 560 -30.03 -17.14 7.34
CA GLY A 560 -30.51 -16.27 8.42
C GLY A 560 -29.92 -16.50 9.81
N ASP A 561 -28.86 -17.32 9.94
CA ASP A 561 -28.17 -17.49 11.21
C ASP A 561 -27.35 -16.24 11.58
N LYS A 562 -27.82 -15.54 12.62
CA LYS A 562 -27.21 -14.32 13.14
C LYS A 562 -25.87 -14.56 13.82
N THR A 563 -25.65 -15.74 14.39
CA THR A 563 -24.41 -16.09 15.11
C THR A 563 -23.24 -16.32 14.16
N ALA A 564 -23.53 -16.76 12.93
CA ALA A 564 -22.53 -16.97 11.89
C ALA A 564 -22.03 -15.67 11.23
N ILE A 565 -22.75 -14.54 11.36
CA ILE A 565 -22.39 -13.27 10.70
C ILE A 565 -20.99 -12.78 11.15
N LYS A 566 -20.72 -12.83 12.46
CA LYS A 566 -19.42 -12.46 13.01
C LYS A 566 -18.31 -13.38 12.51
N CYS A 567 -18.54 -14.69 12.48
CA CYS A 567 -17.55 -15.65 12.00
C CYS A 567 -17.21 -15.40 10.53
N LEU A 568 -18.23 -15.10 9.70
CA LEU A 568 -18.02 -14.73 8.31
C LEU A 568 -17.20 -13.44 8.16
N ALA A 569 -17.42 -12.45 9.02
CA ALA A 569 -16.61 -11.24 9.06
C ALA A 569 -15.13 -11.54 9.40
N ASN A 570 -14.89 -12.37 10.43
CA ASN A 570 -13.56 -12.78 10.85
C ASN A 570 -12.80 -13.52 9.74
N HIS A 571 -13.47 -14.40 8.97
CA HIS A 571 -12.86 -15.07 7.83
C HIS A 571 -12.28 -14.09 6.80
N TYR A 572 -13.04 -13.03 6.47
CA TYR A 572 -12.57 -11.97 5.57
C TYR A 572 -11.48 -11.09 6.19
N TYR A 573 -11.49 -10.88 7.51
CA TYR A 573 -10.52 -10.06 8.22
C TYR A 573 -9.15 -10.75 8.34
N ASN A 574 -9.16 -12.04 8.73
CA ASN A 574 -7.97 -12.82 9.10
C ASN A 574 -7.33 -13.60 7.93
N ASN A 575 -7.90 -13.57 6.72
CA ASN A 575 -7.48 -14.42 5.59
C ASN A 575 -7.67 -15.92 5.87
N GLU A 576 -8.78 -16.29 6.51
CA GLU A 576 -9.06 -17.67 6.93
C GLU A 576 -10.06 -18.33 5.98
N GLY A 577 -9.60 -19.24 5.13
CA GLY A 577 -10.48 -19.99 4.21
C GLY A 577 -11.02 -19.18 3.02
N THR A 578 -10.71 -17.88 2.95
CA THR A 578 -11.00 -16.96 1.86
C THR A 578 -9.93 -15.87 1.80
N GLU A 579 -9.82 -15.14 0.69
CA GLU A 579 -8.89 -14.02 0.58
C GLU A 579 -9.30 -12.85 1.49
N LYS A 580 -8.30 -12.22 2.13
CA LYS A 580 -8.49 -11.04 2.98
C LYS A 580 -9.23 -9.94 2.21
N ASN A 581 -10.37 -9.49 2.75
CA ASN A 581 -11.15 -8.40 2.19
C ASN A 581 -11.71 -7.52 3.32
N LEU A 582 -11.02 -6.42 3.60
CA LEU A 582 -11.34 -5.54 4.73
C LEU A 582 -12.69 -4.84 4.58
N GLU A 583 -13.11 -4.50 3.36
CA GLU A 583 -14.40 -3.86 3.09
C GLU A 583 -15.57 -4.82 3.38
N LYS A 584 -15.46 -6.09 2.95
CA LYS A 584 -16.45 -7.12 3.30
C LYS A 584 -16.43 -7.43 4.80
N ALA A 585 -15.25 -7.49 5.42
CA ALA A 585 -15.13 -7.69 6.85
C ALA A 585 -15.83 -6.56 7.63
N PHE A 586 -15.58 -5.30 7.26
CA PHE A 586 -16.25 -4.13 7.84
C PHE A 586 -17.77 -4.24 7.72
N ASN A 587 -18.28 -4.47 6.50
CA ASN A 587 -19.72 -4.56 6.25
C ASN A 587 -20.40 -5.69 7.06
N TRP A 588 -19.75 -6.85 7.20
CA TRP A 588 -20.28 -7.96 7.99
C TRP A 588 -20.16 -7.73 9.50
N HIS A 589 -19.06 -7.15 9.99
CA HIS A 589 -18.94 -6.72 11.39
C HIS A 589 -19.97 -5.66 11.75
N GLN A 590 -20.25 -4.71 10.84
CA GLN A 590 -21.32 -3.73 11.01
C GLN A 590 -22.68 -4.41 11.17
N LYS A 591 -23.03 -5.33 10.26
CA LYS A 591 -24.29 -6.10 10.37
C LYS A 591 -24.37 -6.92 11.66
N ALA A 592 -23.26 -7.52 12.10
CA ALA A 592 -23.23 -8.27 13.36
C ALA A 592 -23.41 -7.34 14.59
N ALA A 593 -22.78 -6.16 14.57
CA ALA A 593 -22.92 -5.14 15.60
C ALA A 593 -24.34 -4.57 15.68
N GLU A 594 -24.99 -4.31 14.54
CA GLU A 594 -26.40 -3.89 14.44
C GLU A 594 -27.36 -4.95 14.97
N ASN A 595 -27.00 -6.23 14.88
CA ASN A 595 -27.73 -7.34 15.48
C ASN A 595 -27.42 -7.55 16.99
N GLY A 596 -26.58 -6.70 17.59
CA GLY A 596 -26.27 -6.72 19.01
C GLY A 596 -25.14 -7.68 19.43
N ASP A 597 -24.33 -8.20 18.50
CA ASP A 597 -23.17 -9.01 18.86
C ASP A 597 -22.10 -8.15 19.56
N LYS A 598 -21.88 -8.42 20.85
CA LYS A 598 -21.00 -7.61 21.72
C LYS A 598 -19.57 -7.49 21.17
N THR A 599 -19.04 -8.60 20.65
CA THR A 599 -17.67 -8.67 20.15
C THR A 599 -17.53 -7.99 18.78
N ALA A 600 -18.56 -8.08 17.94
CA ALA A 600 -18.58 -7.41 16.64
C ALA A 600 -18.65 -5.87 16.79
N ILE A 601 -19.29 -5.36 17.83
CA ILE A 601 -19.29 -3.92 18.14
C ILE A 601 -17.85 -3.43 18.39
N ASN A 602 -17.05 -4.18 19.14
CA ASN A 602 -15.65 -3.84 19.38
C ASN A 602 -14.81 -3.95 18.09
N SER A 603 -15.00 -4.99 17.29
CA SER A 603 -14.34 -5.11 15.98
C SER A 603 -14.70 -3.95 15.05
N LEU A 604 -15.95 -3.49 15.05
CA LEU A 604 -16.38 -2.34 14.25
C LEU A 604 -15.68 -1.05 14.70
N ALA A 605 -15.51 -0.84 16.00
CA ALA A 605 -14.73 0.28 16.53
C ALA A 605 -13.26 0.24 16.06
N ASN A 606 -12.64 -0.96 16.04
CA ASN A 606 -11.29 -1.16 15.51
C ASN A 606 -11.20 -0.82 14.00
N HIS A 607 -12.22 -1.17 13.21
CA HIS A 607 -12.25 -0.79 11.80
C HIS A 607 -12.21 0.73 11.61
N TYR A 608 -12.99 1.48 12.40
CA TYR A 608 -13.03 2.93 12.32
C TYR A 608 -11.75 3.62 12.84
N ILE A 609 -11.11 3.12 13.90
CA ILE A 609 -9.89 3.75 14.43
C ILE A 609 -8.69 3.56 13.49
N ASN A 610 -8.61 2.40 12.83
CA ASN A 610 -7.52 2.05 11.92
C ASN A 610 -7.79 2.47 10.46
N GLY A 611 -9.05 2.77 10.10
CA GLY A 611 -9.45 2.98 8.70
C GLY A 611 -9.36 1.69 7.88
N GLU A 612 -9.70 0.55 8.49
CA GLU A 612 -9.64 -0.75 7.83
C GLU A 612 -10.97 -1.08 7.15
N GLY A 613 -11.00 -1.10 5.81
CA GLY A 613 -12.23 -1.39 5.06
C GLY A 613 -13.27 -0.26 5.08
N THR A 614 -12.94 0.87 5.71
CA THR A 614 -13.70 2.12 5.76
C THR A 614 -12.73 3.29 5.99
N GLU A 615 -13.19 4.54 5.88
CA GLU A 615 -12.36 5.69 6.21
C GLU A 615 -12.12 5.78 7.73
N LYS A 616 -10.91 6.22 8.12
CA LYS A 616 -10.57 6.43 9.53
C LYS A 616 -11.50 7.49 10.13
N ASN A 617 -12.25 7.12 11.17
CA ASN A 617 -13.20 7.99 11.84
C ASN A 617 -13.14 7.77 13.36
N LEU A 618 -12.44 8.67 14.06
CA LEU A 618 -12.23 8.54 15.50
C LEU A 618 -13.52 8.73 16.32
N GLU A 619 -14.44 9.59 15.88
CA GLU A 619 -15.73 9.80 16.57
C GLU A 619 -16.60 8.54 16.53
N GLN A 620 -16.65 7.86 15.38
CA GLN A 620 -17.36 6.58 15.26
C GLN A 620 -16.68 5.48 16.06
N ALA A 621 -15.34 5.42 16.06
CA ALA A 621 -14.61 4.48 16.90
C ALA A 621 -14.94 4.67 18.38
N PHE A 622 -14.89 5.92 18.87
CA PHE A 622 -15.27 6.26 20.24
C PHE A 622 -16.72 5.85 20.56
N TYR A 623 -17.67 6.19 19.69
CA TYR A 623 -19.09 5.82 19.86
C TYR A 623 -19.28 4.32 20.03
N TRP A 624 -18.64 3.51 19.19
CA TRP A 624 -18.78 2.05 19.24
C TRP A 624 -18.02 1.42 20.40
N TYR A 625 -16.83 1.91 20.78
CA TYR A 625 -16.17 1.48 22.02
C TYR A 625 -17.01 1.81 23.25
N GLN A 626 -17.61 3.00 23.30
CA GLN A 626 -18.50 3.39 24.40
C GLN A 626 -19.69 2.43 24.50
N LYS A 627 -20.39 2.18 23.39
CA LYS A 627 -21.50 1.20 23.35
C LYS A 627 -21.08 -0.21 23.73
N SER A 628 -19.90 -0.66 23.29
CA SER A 628 -19.38 -1.99 23.62
C SER A 628 -19.08 -2.11 25.13
N ALA A 629 -18.42 -1.10 25.70
CA ALA A 629 -18.12 -1.04 27.13
C ALA A 629 -19.39 -0.93 28.00
N GLU A 630 -20.38 -0.12 27.61
CA GLU A 630 -21.66 0.00 28.32
C GLU A 630 -22.46 -1.31 28.30
N ASN A 631 -22.32 -2.12 27.25
CA ASN A 631 -22.91 -3.46 27.15
C ASN A 631 -22.11 -4.57 27.87
N GLY A 632 -21.03 -4.19 28.57
CA GLY A 632 -20.21 -5.06 29.41
C GLY A 632 -19.15 -5.86 28.67
N ASP A 633 -18.76 -5.49 27.44
CA ASP A 633 -17.60 -6.10 26.78
C ASP A 633 -16.31 -5.62 27.43
N LYS A 634 -15.60 -6.56 28.07
CA LYS A 634 -14.36 -6.29 28.81
C LYS A 634 -13.23 -5.83 27.89
N ASN A 635 -13.25 -6.24 26.62
CA ASN A 635 -12.22 -5.86 25.65
C ASN A 635 -12.31 -4.38 25.26
N ALA A 636 -13.49 -3.77 25.38
CA ALA A 636 -13.70 -2.38 25.02
C ALA A 636 -13.30 -1.39 26.13
N PHE A 637 -13.14 -1.85 27.38
CA PHE A 637 -12.83 -0.99 28.52
C PHE A 637 -11.48 -0.28 28.33
N HIS A 638 -10.45 -1.01 27.91
CA HIS A 638 -9.13 -0.44 27.65
C HIS A 638 -9.17 0.56 26.50
N SER A 639 -9.78 0.20 25.36
CA SER A 639 -9.87 1.07 24.19
C SER A 639 -10.62 2.37 24.50
N LEU A 640 -11.75 2.29 25.21
CA LEU A 640 -12.50 3.47 25.64
C LEU A 640 -11.69 4.36 26.60
N ALA A 641 -10.94 3.76 27.53
CA ALA A 641 -10.07 4.49 28.43
C ALA A 641 -8.97 5.24 27.66
N THR A 642 -8.37 4.59 26.65
CA THR A 642 -7.38 5.18 25.75
C THR A 642 -7.97 6.36 24.97
N CYS A 643 -9.19 6.23 24.45
CA CYS A 643 -9.89 7.33 23.78
C CYS A 643 -10.03 8.55 24.70
N TYR A 644 -10.46 8.36 25.95
CA TYR A 644 -10.54 9.45 26.92
C TYR A 644 -9.16 10.02 27.32
N ARG A 645 -8.12 9.17 27.42
CA ARG A 645 -6.78 9.60 27.84
C ARG A 645 -6.13 10.55 26.84
N TYR A 646 -6.29 10.24 25.54
CA TYR A 646 -5.67 11.02 24.46
C TYR A 646 -6.63 12.01 23.77
N GLY A 647 -7.94 11.92 24.05
CA GLY A 647 -8.96 12.72 23.36
C GLY A 647 -9.20 12.24 21.92
N GLU A 648 -9.17 10.93 21.69
CA GLU A 648 -9.43 10.35 20.37
C GLU A 648 -10.94 10.17 20.17
N GLY A 649 -11.51 10.95 19.25
CA GLY A 649 -12.95 10.91 18.96
C GLY A 649 -13.85 11.51 20.05
N THR A 650 -13.26 12.06 21.10
CA THR A 650 -13.92 12.72 22.23
C THR A 650 -13.00 13.74 22.87
N GLU A 651 -13.50 14.56 23.79
CA GLU A 651 -12.64 15.47 24.57
C GLU A 651 -11.76 14.69 25.55
N LYS A 652 -10.49 15.07 25.66
CA LYS A 652 -9.54 14.48 26.61
C LYS A 652 -10.07 14.60 28.05
N ASN A 653 -10.23 13.48 28.72
CA ASN A 653 -10.73 13.39 30.09
C ASN A 653 -9.98 12.32 30.89
N LEU A 654 -8.97 12.75 31.66
CA LEU A 654 -8.10 11.84 32.39
C LEU A 654 -8.80 11.10 33.54
N GLU A 655 -9.82 11.70 34.16
CA GLU A 655 -10.58 11.08 35.25
C GLU A 655 -11.44 9.92 34.73
N LYS A 656 -12.14 10.11 33.60
CA LYS A 656 -12.86 9.02 32.93
C LYS A 656 -11.91 7.93 32.41
N ALA A 657 -10.75 8.32 31.88
CA ALA A 657 -9.72 7.37 31.47
C ALA A 657 -9.25 6.51 32.64
N PHE A 658 -8.95 7.12 33.79
CA PHE A 658 -8.60 6.41 35.02
C PHE A 658 -9.68 5.40 35.42
N ASN A 659 -10.94 5.83 35.50
CA ASN A 659 -12.05 4.96 35.92
C ASN A 659 -12.25 3.76 34.98
N TRP A 660 -12.12 3.94 33.66
CA TRP A 660 -12.23 2.85 32.70
C TRP A 660 -11.01 1.93 32.67
N HIS A 661 -9.78 2.47 32.78
CA HIS A 661 -8.58 1.65 32.95
C HIS A 661 -8.63 0.85 34.25
N GLN A 662 -9.18 1.41 35.34
CA GLN A 662 -9.41 0.68 36.57
C GLN A 662 -10.34 -0.52 36.36
N LYS A 663 -11.50 -0.31 35.73
CA LYS A 663 -12.43 -1.42 35.40
C LYS A 663 -11.79 -2.49 34.52
N ALA A 664 -11.00 -2.08 33.52
CA ALA A 664 -10.27 -3.00 32.65
C ALA A 664 -9.22 -3.81 33.44
N ALA A 665 -8.45 -3.15 34.30
CA ALA A 665 -7.44 -3.77 35.14
C ALA A 665 -8.04 -4.76 36.16
N GLU A 666 -9.18 -4.42 36.77
CA GLU A 666 -9.94 -5.31 37.67
C GLU A 666 -10.47 -6.55 36.94
N ASN A 667 -10.70 -6.47 35.62
CA ASN A 667 -11.08 -7.60 34.77
C ASN A 667 -9.88 -8.39 34.20
N GLY A 668 -8.65 -8.03 34.57
CA GLY A 668 -7.43 -8.77 34.20
C GLY A 668 -6.79 -8.34 32.88
N ASP A 669 -7.17 -7.20 32.31
CA ASP A 669 -6.49 -6.64 31.14
C ASP A 669 -5.06 -6.21 31.50
N LYS A 670 -4.06 -6.93 31.01
CA LYS A 670 -2.64 -6.75 31.35
C LYS A 670 -2.14 -5.33 31.07
N THR A 671 -2.50 -4.80 29.90
CA THR A 671 -2.18 -3.44 29.46
C THR A 671 -2.83 -2.40 30.34
N ALA A 672 -4.10 -2.59 30.70
CA ALA A 672 -4.80 -1.67 31.58
C ALA A 672 -4.27 -1.68 33.01
N ILE A 673 -3.79 -2.82 33.53
CA ILE A 673 -3.10 -2.89 34.84
C ILE A 673 -1.86 -1.98 34.83
N ASN A 674 -1.06 -2.01 33.76
CA ASN A 674 0.09 -1.11 33.60
C ASN A 674 -0.33 0.36 33.40
N CYS A 675 -1.36 0.64 32.60
CA CYS A 675 -1.91 2.00 32.45
C CYS A 675 -2.40 2.57 33.79
N LEU A 676 -3.07 1.75 34.61
CA LEU A 676 -3.52 2.14 35.94
C LEU A 676 -2.35 2.46 36.87
N ALA A 677 -1.26 1.69 36.80
CA ALA A 677 -0.02 2.03 37.50
C ALA A 677 0.53 3.39 37.07
N ASN A 678 0.57 3.66 35.76
CA ASN A 678 0.99 4.96 35.22
C ASN A 678 0.10 6.12 35.70
N HIS A 679 -1.22 5.92 35.78
CA HIS A 679 -2.13 6.92 36.33
C HIS A 679 -1.77 7.31 37.76
N TYR A 680 -1.48 6.32 38.63
CA TYR A 680 -1.02 6.57 39.99
C TYR A 680 0.39 7.18 40.05
N TYR A 681 1.30 6.75 39.18
CA TYR A 681 2.68 7.21 39.17
C TYR A 681 2.79 8.68 38.74
N ASN A 682 2.04 9.08 37.71
CA ASN A 682 2.04 10.44 37.17
C ASN A 682 1.02 11.38 37.85
N GLY A 683 0.00 10.83 38.53
CA GLY A 683 -1.15 11.61 38.99
C GLY A 683 -2.06 12.05 37.84
N GLU A 684 -2.21 11.23 36.80
CA GLU A 684 -3.08 11.51 35.65
C GLU A 684 -4.52 11.14 36.01
N GLY A 685 -5.42 12.12 36.17
CA GLY A 685 -6.84 11.85 36.45
C GLY A 685 -7.16 11.32 37.84
N ILE A 686 -6.13 11.15 38.68
CA ILE A 686 -6.20 10.83 40.11
C ILE A 686 -5.00 11.46 40.82
N GLU A 687 -5.05 11.59 42.15
CA GLU A 687 -3.91 12.03 42.94
C GLU A 687 -2.71 11.07 42.80
N LYS A 688 -1.51 11.63 42.62
CA LYS A 688 -0.26 10.87 42.51
C LYS A 688 -0.03 10.03 43.78
N ASN A 689 0.18 8.74 43.61
CA ASN A 689 0.43 7.80 44.70
C ASN A 689 1.44 6.72 44.27
N LEU A 690 2.70 6.90 44.68
CA LEU A 690 3.81 6.03 44.28
C LEU A 690 3.70 4.62 44.86
N GLU A 691 3.17 4.45 46.07
CA GLU A 691 2.98 3.11 46.68
C GLU A 691 1.95 2.28 45.91
N LYS A 692 0.82 2.88 45.54
CA LYS A 692 -0.18 2.21 44.68
C LYS A 692 0.36 1.94 43.29
N ALA A 693 1.11 2.89 42.71
CA ALA A 693 1.76 2.69 41.42
C ALA A 693 2.69 1.48 41.45
N PHE A 694 3.56 1.39 42.47
CA PHE A 694 4.44 0.25 42.69
C PHE A 694 3.68 -1.07 42.78
N CYS A 695 2.63 -1.15 43.62
CA CYS A 695 1.80 -2.35 43.75
C CYS A 695 1.18 -2.79 42.41
N TRP A 696 0.71 -1.83 41.60
CA TRP A 696 0.11 -2.12 40.30
C TRP A 696 1.16 -2.48 39.23
N TYR A 697 2.34 -1.85 39.21
CA TYR A 697 3.46 -2.27 38.37
C TYR A 697 3.92 -3.68 38.71
N GLN A 698 4.02 -4.01 40.00
CA GLN A 698 4.33 -5.37 40.45
C GLN A 698 3.31 -6.38 39.93
N LYS A 699 2.02 -6.09 40.11
CA LYS A 699 0.95 -6.95 39.60
C LYS A 699 0.96 -7.07 38.07
N ALA A 700 1.28 -6.01 37.34
CA ALA A 700 1.40 -6.04 35.88
C ALA A 700 2.59 -6.91 35.42
N ALA A 701 3.75 -6.77 36.08
CA ALA A 701 4.93 -7.57 35.82
C ALA A 701 4.71 -9.07 36.13
N GLU A 702 4.06 -9.39 37.24
CA GLU A 702 3.68 -10.77 37.61
C GLU A 702 2.72 -11.41 36.60
N ASN A 703 1.88 -10.61 35.93
CA ASN A 703 1.00 -11.06 34.84
C ASN A 703 1.69 -11.12 33.45
N GLY A 704 2.99 -10.79 33.40
CA GLY A 704 3.81 -10.84 32.18
C GLY A 704 3.60 -9.67 31.24
N GLU A 705 3.19 -8.50 31.73
CA GLU A 705 3.19 -7.27 30.92
C GLU A 705 4.63 -6.77 30.75
N LYS A 706 5.06 -6.54 29.50
CA LYS A 706 6.44 -6.25 29.14
C LYS A 706 6.96 -4.91 29.68
N ASN A 707 6.20 -3.84 29.51
CA ASN A 707 6.53 -2.49 29.97
C ASN A 707 6.54 -2.39 31.50
N ALA A 708 5.79 -3.26 32.18
CA ALA A 708 5.74 -3.29 33.63
C ALA A 708 7.04 -3.77 34.27
N PHE A 709 7.80 -4.68 33.63
CA PHE A 709 9.09 -5.12 34.16
C PHE A 709 10.07 -3.96 34.30
N HIS A 710 10.19 -3.12 33.27
CA HIS A 710 11.04 -1.94 33.28
C HIS A 710 10.56 -0.93 34.33
N SER A 711 9.27 -0.60 34.34
CA SER A 711 8.69 0.37 35.27
C SER A 711 8.88 -0.05 36.73
N LEU A 712 8.75 -1.34 37.02
CA LEU A 712 9.01 -1.90 38.34
C LEU A 712 10.49 -1.87 38.72
N ALA A 713 11.38 -2.14 37.76
CA ALA A 713 12.82 -2.03 37.97
C ALA A 713 13.24 -0.58 38.30
N THR A 714 12.68 0.41 37.59
CA THR A 714 12.84 1.84 37.90
C THR A 714 12.35 2.18 39.30
N CYS A 715 11.20 1.66 39.72
CA CYS A 715 10.69 1.88 41.07
C CYS A 715 11.68 1.36 42.14
N TYR A 716 12.27 0.18 41.95
CA TYR A 716 13.31 -0.34 42.84
C TYR A 716 14.63 0.42 42.74
N GLU A 717 15.00 0.93 41.57
CA GLU A 717 16.26 1.68 41.36
C GLU A 717 16.24 3.02 42.10
N ASN A 718 15.11 3.72 42.00
CA ASN A 718 14.91 5.05 42.58
C ASN A 718 14.35 5.02 44.02
N GLY A 719 13.80 3.88 44.46
CA GLY A 719 13.06 3.79 45.73
C GLY A 719 11.71 4.52 45.66
N GLU A 720 11.01 4.41 44.54
CA GLU A 720 9.71 5.06 44.32
C GLU A 720 8.58 4.10 44.69
N GLY A 721 7.83 4.45 45.75
CA GLY A 721 6.75 3.59 46.28
C GLY A 721 7.25 2.32 46.99
N THR A 722 8.56 2.13 47.10
CA THR A 722 9.23 1.04 47.79
C THR A 722 10.64 1.48 48.24
N GLU A 723 11.35 0.65 48.98
CA GLU A 723 12.75 0.93 49.32
C GLU A 723 13.68 0.66 48.12
N ARG A 724 14.71 1.51 47.96
CA ARG A 724 15.72 1.35 46.90
C ARG A 724 16.42 -0.01 47.03
N ASN A 725 16.41 -0.81 45.97
CA ASN A 725 16.99 -2.15 45.96
C ASN A 725 17.56 -2.52 44.58
N LEU A 726 18.89 -2.40 44.43
CA LEU A 726 19.59 -2.65 43.17
C LEU A 726 19.60 -4.13 42.75
N GLU A 727 19.59 -5.07 43.69
CA GLU A 727 19.50 -6.51 43.36
C GLU A 727 18.16 -6.86 42.71
N LYS A 728 17.07 -6.28 43.23
CA LYS A 728 15.74 -6.43 42.63
C LYS A 728 15.63 -5.67 41.31
N THR A 729 16.25 -4.51 41.17
CA THR A 729 16.36 -3.81 39.87
C THR A 729 16.99 -4.72 38.82
N PHE A 730 18.16 -5.31 39.13
CA PHE A 730 18.83 -6.27 38.24
C PHE A 730 17.93 -7.46 37.89
N TYR A 731 17.30 -8.09 38.90
CA TYR A 731 16.40 -9.22 38.71
C TYR A 731 15.24 -8.91 37.74
N TRP A 732 14.61 -7.74 37.87
CA TRP A 732 13.48 -7.37 37.01
C TRP A 732 13.91 -6.99 35.59
N HIS A 733 15.07 -6.34 35.41
CA HIS A 733 15.65 -6.17 34.08
C HIS A 733 16.02 -7.51 33.42
N GLN A 734 16.52 -8.47 34.19
CA GLN A 734 16.78 -9.83 33.68
C GLN A 734 15.49 -10.51 33.21
N LYS A 735 14.42 -10.43 34.01
CA LYS A 735 13.10 -10.96 33.64
C LYS A 735 12.51 -10.28 32.40
N ALA A 736 12.72 -8.97 32.24
CA ALA A 736 12.29 -8.25 31.04
C ALA A 736 12.93 -8.85 29.78
N VAL A 737 14.25 -9.08 29.79
CA VAL A 737 14.99 -9.69 28.67
C VAL A 737 14.53 -11.11 28.38
N GLU A 738 14.32 -11.94 29.41
CA GLU A 738 13.78 -13.31 29.26
C GLU A 738 12.40 -13.31 28.58
N ASN A 739 11.61 -12.24 28.75
CA ASN A 739 10.30 -12.07 28.13
C ASN A 739 10.33 -11.27 26.80
N GLY A 740 11.54 -11.07 26.25
CA GLY A 740 11.74 -10.49 24.93
C GLY A 740 11.77 -8.96 24.88
N ASP A 741 11.96 -8.29 26.03
CA ASP A 741 12.27 -6.86 26.05
C ASP A 741 13.72 -6.65 25.60
N LYS A 742 13.88 -6.03 24.43
CA LYS A 742 15.18 -5.77 23.82
C LYS A 742 15.89 -4.58 24.45
N ASP A 743 15.14 -3.60 24.94
CA ASP A 743 15.72 -2.40 25.54
C ASP A 743 16.28 -2.71 26.93
N ALA A 744 15.70 -3.68 27.65
CA ALA A 744 16.25 -4.15 28.91
C ALA A 744 17.66 -4.78 28.80
N MET A 745 18.10 -5.19 27.60
CA MET A 745 19.46 -5.73 27.39
C MET A 745 20.55 -4.69 27.67
N ILE A 746 20.32 -3.40 27.37
CA ILE A 746 21.30 -2.35 27.66
C ILE A 746 21.42 -2.09 29.16
N CYS A 747 20.31 -2.18 29.89
CA CYS A 747 20.30 -2.05 31.35
C CYS A 747 21.08 -3.19 32.00
N LEU A 748 20.90 -4.44 31.54
CA LEU A 748 21.72 -5.57 32.01
C LEU A 748 23.21 -5.35 31.76
N ALA A 749 23.57 -4.88 30.56
CA ALA A 749 24.95 -4.57 30.24
C ALA A 749 25.52 -3.48 31.18
N ALA A 750 24.73 -2.45 31.51
CA ALA A 750 25.11 -1.42 32.46
C ALA A 750 25.29 -1.96 33.89
N HIS A 751 24.39 -2.84 34.37
CA HIS A 751 24.51 -3.48 35.68
C HIS A 751 25.81 -4.29 35.81
N TYR A 752 26.15 -5.10 34.80
CA TYR A 752 27.41 -5.84 34.77
C TYR A 752 28.64 -4.92 34.65
N TYR A 753 28.53 -3.82 33.90
CA TYR A 753 29.61 -2.85 33.73
C TYR A 753 29.93 -2.09 35.02
N ASN A 754 28.90 -1.67 35.75
CA ASN A 754 29.01 -0.89 36.99
C ASN A 754 29.19 -1.77 38.23
N GLY A 755 28.69 -3.01 38.22
CA GLY A 755 28.56 -3.86 39.41
C GLY A 755 27.39 -3.45 40.31
N GLU A 756 26.28 -3.02 39.72
CA GLU A 756 25.09 -2.53 40.44
C GLU A 756 24.05 -3.65 40.53
N GLY A 757 23.78 -4.15 41.75
CA GLY A 757 22.83 -5.25 41.97
C GLY A 757 23.36 -6.65 41.61
N ILE A 758 24.56 -6.72 41.04
CA ILE A 758 25.31 -7.94 40.74
C ILE A 758 26.82 -7.64 40.78
N GLU A 759 27.66 -8.66 40.90
CA GLU A 759 29.11 -8.51 40.81
C GLU A 759 29.52 -7.95 39.43
N LYS A 760 30.44 -6.98 39.44
CA LYS A 760 30.96 -6.35 38.23
C LYS A 760 31.63 -7.39 37.32
N ASN A 761 31.16 -7.51 36.10
CA ASN A 761 31.72 -8.41 35.09
C ASN A 761 31.77 -7.71 33.72
N LEU A 762 32.97 -7.29 33.31
CA LEU A 762 33.15 -6.53 32.07
C LEU A 762 32.94 -7.38 30.81
N GLU A 763 33.21 -8.69 30.87
CA GLU A 763 33.03 -9.61 29.75
C GLU A 763 31.53 -9.86 29.48
N GLU A 764 30.75 -10.09 30.53
CA GLU A 764 29.28 -10.17 30.40
C GLU A 764 28.67 -8.84 29.98
N ALA A 765 29.17 -7.70 30.49
CA ALA A 765 28.75 -6.39 30.02
C ALA A 765 28.98 -6.22 28.51
N PHE A 766 30.16 -6.62 28.01
CA PHE A 766 30.47 -6.61 26.58
C PHE A 766 29.51 -7.51 25.79
N ASN A 767 29.28 -8.74 26.23
CA ASN A 767 28.39 -9.69 25.56
C ASN A 767 26.94 -9.17 25.48
N TRP A 768 26.44 -8.52 26.54
CA TRP A 768 25.10 -7.92 26.54
C TRP A 768 25.02 -6.66 25.69
N TYR A 769 26.03 -5.78 25.71
CA TYR A 769 26.10 -4.65 24.77
C TYR A 769 26.13 -5.14 23.32
N GLN A 770 26.83 -6.23 23.03
CA GLN A 770 26.85 -6.84 21.71
C GLN A 770 25.46 -7.35 21.27
N LYS A 771 24.80 -8.15 22.10
CA LYS A 771 23.44 -8.66 21.81
C LYS A 771 22.42 -7.53 21.60
N ALA A 772 22.51 -6.48 22.42
CA ALA A 772 21.64 -5.31 22.30
C ALA A 772 21.92 -4.52 20.99
N ALA A 773 23.20 -4.34 20.64
CA ALA A 773 23.61 -3.69 19.39
C ALA A 773 23.16 -4.47 18.15
N GLU A 774 23.29 -5.80 18.15
CA GLU A 774 22.80 -6.68 17.08
C GLU A 774 21.27 -6.64 16.93
N ASN A 775 20.55 -6.30 18.00
CA ASN A 775 19.10 -6.07 17.98
C ASN A 775 18.70 -4.64 17.55
N GLY A 776 19.66 -3.81 17.14
CA GLY A 776 19.40 -2.46 16.62
C GLY A 776 19.44 -1.35 17.67
N ASN A 777 19.80 -1.63 18.93
CA ASN A 777 19.85 -0.59 19.95
C ASN A 777 21.06 0.34 19.75
N LYS A 778 20.79 1.59 19.39
CA LYS A 778 21.79 2.59 19.00
C LYS A 778 22.74 3.00 20.14
N ASP A 779 22.26 3.00 21.38
CA ASP A 779 23.08 3.32 22.55
C ASP A 779 23.98 2.15 22.93
N ALA A 780 23.50 0.92 22.77
CA ALA A 780 24.31 -0.28 22.90
C ALA A 780 25.41 -0.35 21.82
N MET A 781 25.13 0.01 20.56
CA MET A 781 26.15 0.13 19.51
C MET A 781 27.26 1.13 19.90
N ASN A 782 26.88 2.31 20.43
CA ASN A 782 27.84 3.32 20.90
C ASN A 782 28.67 2.81 22.09
N ASN A 783 28.06 2.12 23.05
CA ASN A 783 28.77 1.55 24.20
C ASN A 783 29.66 0.36 23.81
N LEU A 784 29.25 -0.46 22.85
CA LEU A 784 30.07 -1.53 22.28
C LEU A 784 31.28 -0.95 21.55
N ALA A 785 31.10 0.14 20.79
CA ALA A 785 32.20 0.86 20.16
C ALA A 785 33.22 1.38 21.18
N LYS A 786 32.77 1.92 22.32
CA LYS A 786 33.63 2.30 23.45
C LYS A 786 34.34 1.10 24.08
N CYS A 787 33.68 -0.06 24.16
CA CYS A 787 34.28 -1.28 24.66
C CYS A 787 35.46 -1.72 23.79
N TYR A 788 35.28 -1.79 22.46
CA TYR A 788 36.36 -2.07 21.52
C TYR A 788 37.46 -1.00 21.53
N GLU A 789 37.11 0.27 21.69
CA GLU A 789 38.12 1.34 21.73
C GLU A 789 39.05 1.24 22.94
N ASN A 790 38.48 0.91 24.10
CA ASN A 790 39.20 0.93 25.37
C ASN A 790 39.64 -0.47 25.84
N GLY A 791 39.23 -1.53 25.14
CA GLY A 791 39.46 -2.91 25.56
C GLY A 791 38.67 -3.28 26.82
N ILE A 792 37.41 -2.87 26.92
CA ILE A 792 36.55 -3.18 28.06
C ILE A 792 35.79 -4.46 27.79
N GLY A 793 36.08 -5.52 28.56
CA GLY A 793 35.47 -6.85 28.36
C GLY A 793 35.90 -7.57 27.08
N THR A 794 36.79 -6.97 26.28
CA THR A 794 37.30 -7.48 25.01
C THR A 794 38.68 -6.88 24.73
N GLU A 795 39.36 -7.34 23.68
CA GLU A 795 40.61 -6.73 23.23
C GLU A 795 40.37 -5.39 22.52
N LYS A 796 41.35 -4.48 22.63
CA LYS A 796 41.27 -3.18 21.99
C LYS A 796 41.34 -3.30 20.46
N ASN A 797 40.28 -2.91 19.77
CA ASN A 797 40.19 -2.89 18.31
C ASN A 797 39.59 -1.58 17.78
N LEU A 798 40.45 -0.73 17.21
CA LEU A 798 40.02 0.57 16.68
C LEU A 798 39.18 0.48 15.39
N LYS A 799 39.31 -0.61 14.62
CA LYS A 799 38.52 -0.81 13.39
C LYS A 799 37.08 -1.19 13.73
N ASP A 800 36.91 -2.12 14.68
CA ASP A 800 35.58 -2.52 15.14
C ASP A 800 34.91 -1.38 15.93
N ALA A 801 35.67 -0.63 16.72
CA ALA A 801 35.18 0.59 17.35
C ALA A 801 34.66 1.59 16.30
N PHE A 802 35.42 1.82 15.22
CA PHE A 802 34.98 2.68 14.12
C PHE A 802 33.70 2.17 13.45
N TYR A 803 33.64 0.86 13.15
CA TYR A 803 32.46 0.23 12.57
C TYR A 803 31.21 0.45 13.43
N TRP A 804 31.28 0.15 14.73
CA TRP A 804 30.14 0.30 15.62
C TRP A 804 29.75 1.76 15.91
N TYR A 805 30.72 2.69 15.97
CA TYR A 805 30.41 4.13 16.01
C TYR A 805 29.68 4.58 14.72
N LYS A 806 30.03 4.00 13.56
CA LYS A 806 29.35 4.28 12.30
C LYS A 806 27.92 3.76 12.28
N GLU A 807 27.70 2.51 12.65
CA GLU A 807 26.35 1.93 12.72
C GLU A 807 25.47 2.68 13.73
N ALA A 808 26.01 3.04 14.91
CA ALA A 808 25.29 3.86 15.88
C ALA A 808 24.89 5.23 15.31
N ALA A 809 25.80 5.89 14.58
CA ALA A 809 25.53 7.20 13.95
C ALA A 809 24.48 7.11 12.83
N ILE A 810 24.52 6.06 12.01
CA ILE A 810 23.50 5.80 10.97
C ILE A 810 22.11 5.61 11.61
N ASN A 811 22.04 4.97 12.79
CA ASN A 811 20.83 4.80 13.58
C ASN A 811 20.50 6.03 14.46
N CYS A 812 20.98 7.21 14.10
CA CYS A 812 20.70 8.48 14.78
C CYS A 812 21.12 8.50 16.26
N ASN A 813 22.29 7.93 16.60
CA ASN A 813 22.93 8.19 17.89
C ASN A 813 23.74 9.49 17.82
N GLU A 814 23.38 10.45 18.68
CA GLU A 814 23.93 11.80 18.67
C GLU A 814 25.42 11.82 19.05
N ILE A 815 25.77 11.11 20.14
CA ILE A 815 27.14 11.01 20.66
C ILE A 815 28.05 10.30 19.63
N ALA A 816 27.54 9.24 19.01
CA ALA A 816 28.31 8.48 18.04
C ALA A 816 28.57 9.27 16.76
N SER A 817 27.61 10.09 16.30
CA SER A 817 27.76 10.94 15.11
C SER A 817 28.90 11.95 15.27
N HIS A 818 28.97 12.65 16.40
CA HIS A 818 30.08 13.55 16.72
C HIS A 818 31.42 12.78 16.84
N THR A 819 31.39 11.62 17.51
CA THR A 819 32.58 10.79 17.72
C THR A 819 33.12 10.27 16.39
N LEU A 820 32.25 9.80 15.50
CA LEU A 820 32.58 9.33 14.15
C LEU A 820 33.16 10.45 13.29
N ALA A 821 32.57 11.63 13.31
CA ALA A 821 33.12 12.81 12.62
C ALA A 821 34.55 13.11 13.07
N THR A 822 34.80 13.01 14.37
CA THR A 822 36.13 13.17 14.97
C THR A 822 37.07 12.04 14.54
N ARG A 823 36.60 10.79 14.41
CA ARG A 823 37.40 9.68 13.88
C ARG A 823 37.85 9.94 12.46
N TYR A 824 36.95 10.35 11.58
CA TYR A 824 37.26 10.72 10.20
C TYR A 824 38.24 11.91 10.14
N ARG A 825 38.06 12.92 11.00
CA ARG A 825 38.94 14.10 11.07
C ARG A 825 40.40 13.74 11.38
N TYR A 826 40.62 12.74 12.23
CA TYR A 826 41.93 12.32 12.72
C TYR A 826 42.44 10.99 12.15
N GLY A 827 41.66 10.27 11.36
CA GLY A 827 42.01 8.94 10.84
C GLY A 827 42.14 7.87 11.95
N LYS A 828 41.24 7.87 12.94
CA LYS A 828 41.27 6.90 14.04
C LYS A 828 40.38 5.69 13.72
N GLY A 829 40.98 4.54 13.43
CA GLY A 829 40.26 3.32 13.04
C GLY A 829 39.80 3.29 11.57
N THR A 830 40.03 4.39 10.84
CA THR A 830 39.76 4.58 9.41
C THR A 830 40.82 5.51 8.81
N GLU A 831 40.86 5.66 7.49
CA GLU A 831 41.64 6.72 6.85
C GLU A 831 41.07 8.12 7.16
N LYS A 832 41.93 9.13 7.14
CA LYS A 832 41.54 10.51 7.39
C LYS A 832 40.71 11.05 6.23
N ASP A 833 39.47 11.43 6.49
CA ASP A 833 38.56 12.02 5.51
C ASP A 833 37.90 13.29 6.09
N LEU A 834 38.25 14.45 5.53
CA LEU A 834 37.71 15.73 6.01
C LEU A 834 36.30 16.03 5.49
N LYS A 835 35.87 15.40 4.39
CA LYS A 835 34.53 15.57 3.84
C LYS A 835 33.51 14.78 4.64
N ASP A 836 33.83 13.52 4.95
CA ASP A 836 32.99 12.71 5.83
C ASP A 836 32.97 13.27 7.25
N ALA A 837 34.10 13.80 7.74
CA ALA A 837 34.13 14.51 9.02
C ALA A 837 33.18 15.72 9.03
N PHE A 838 33.16 16.50 7.95
CA PHE A 838 32.23 17.63 7.82
C PHE A 838 30.77 17.13 7.80
N TYR A 839 30.46 16.13 6.97
CA TYR A 839 29.11 15.57 6.84
C TYR A 839 28.55 15.07 8.18
N TRP A 840 29.34 14.30 8.94
CA TRP A 840 28.89 13.76 10.22
C TRP A 840 28.82 14.83 11.33
N HIS A 841 29.69 15.85 11.30
CA HIS A 841 29.52 17.02 12.17
C HIS A 841 28.27 17.82 11.81
N GLU A 842 27.90 17.92 10.54
CA GLU A 842 26.65 18.56 10.09
C GLU A 842 25.43 17.82 10.63
N LYS A 843 25.39 16.50 10.46
CA LYS A 843 24.31 15.64 11.00
C LYS A 843 24.19 15.73 12.52
N ALA A 844 25.32 15.72 13.24
CA ALA A 844 25.32 15.87 14.68
C ALA A 844 24.81 17.26 15.13
N ALA A 845 25.19 18.32 14.42
CA ALA A 845 24.75 19.68 14.73
C ALA A 845 23.26 19.92 14.42
N GLU A 846 22.73 19.32 13.35
CA GLU A 846 21.28 19.34 13.05
C GLU A 846 20.45 18.73 14.20
N ASN A 847 20.99 17.72 14.88
CA ASN A 847 20.39 17.09 16.05
C ASN A 847 20.68 17.82 17.38
N GLY A 848 21.31 19.00 17.35
CA GLY A 848 21.53 19.82 18.54
C GLY A 848 22.89 19.65 19.24
N ASP A 849 23.83 18.85 18.69
CA ASP A 849 25.16 18.67 19.30
C ASP A 849 25.97 19.98 19.23
N LYS A 850 26.13 20.62 20.38
CA LYS A 850 26.83 21.91 20.51
C LYS A 850 28.32 21.86 20.16
N ASN A 851 28.99 20.72 20.40
CA ASN A 851 30.41 20.56 20.06
C ASN A 851 30.59 20.41 18.54
N ALA A 852 29.65 19.71 17.88
CA ALA A 852 29.61 19.57 16.43
C ALA A 852 29.33 20.91 15.76
N MET A 853 28.42 21.74 16.28
CA MET A 853 28.20 23.12 15.81
C MET A 853 29.50 23.95 15.86
N SER A 854 30.26 23.89 16.97
CA SER A 854 31.56 24.56 17.05
C SER A 854 32.60 23.97 16.10
N CYS A 855 32.60 22.65 15.88
CA CYS A 855 33.46 22.03 14.88
C CYS A 855 33.10 22.46 13.44
N LEU A 856 31.81 22.64 13.11
CA LEU A 856 31.39 23.16 11.81
C LEU A 856 31.85 24.58 11.58
N ALA A 857 31.76 25.44 12.60
CA ALA A 857 32.33 26.78 12.53
C ALA A 857 33.84 26.72 12.20
N ASP A 858 34.59 25.80 12.82
CA ASP A 858 36.00 25.56 12.47
C ASP A 858 36.20 25.07 11.03
N HIS A 859 35.32 24.18 10.54
CA HIS A 859 35.36 23.68 9.17
C HIS A 859 35.17 24.81 8.15
N TYR A 860 34.17 25.68 8.36
CA TYR A 860 33.91 26.86 7.53
C TYR A 860 34.94 27.97 7.69
N TYR A 861 35.57 28.12 8.85
CA TYR A 861 36.61 29.13 9.06
C TYR A 861 37.90 28.76 8.32
N ASN A 862 38.30 27.48 8.42
CA ASN A 862 39.56 27.00 7.88
C ASN A 862 39.45 26.47 6.44
N GLY A 863 38.24 26.17 5.95
CA GLY A 863 38.02 25.55 4.65
C GLY A 863 38.40 24.07 4.65
N LYS A 864 38.14 23.35 5.75
CA LYS A 864 38.49 21.93 5.90
C LYS A 864 37.29 21.07 5.51
N GLY A 865 37.37 20.31 4.42
CA GLY A 865 36.27 19.47 3.96
C GLY A 865 35.12 20.22 3.26
N ILE A 866 35.07 21.55 3.38
CA ILE A 866 34.14 22.45 2.70
C ILE A 866 34.81 23.80 2.39
N GLU A 867 34.20 24.62 1.53
CA GLU A 867 34.65 25.98 1.22
C GLU A 867 34.50 26.92 2.43
N LYS A 868 35.36 27.94 2.52
CA LYS A 868 35.31 28.93 3.59
C LYS A 868 34.06 29.79 3.49
N ASN A 869 33.35 29.99 4.60
CA ASN A 869 32.16 30.85 4.63
C ASN A 869 32.01 31.52 6.00
N LEU A 870 32.28 32.82 6.08
CA LEU A 870 32.26 33.58 7.33
C LEU A 870 30.85 33.75 7.91
N GLU A 871 29.81 33.85 7.09
CA GLU A 871 28.42 33.92 7.56
C GLU A 871 28.02 32.62 8.26
N LYS A 872 28.44 31.47 7.71
CA LYS A 872 28.23 30.15 8.34
C LYS A 872 29.07 29.97 9.60
N VAL A 873 30.28 30.54 9.67
CA VAL A 873 31.08 30.57 10.91
C VAL A 873 30.30 31.30 12.01
N PHE A 874 29.77 32.49 11.72
CA PHE A 874 28.96 33.24 12.67
C PHE A 874 27.71 32.46 13.09
N TYR A 875 26.95 31.95 12.10
CA TYR A 875 25.73 31.18 12.33
C TYR A 875 25.94 30.00 13.29
N TRP A 876 26.98 29.19 13.05
CA TRP A 876 27.24 28.01 13.87
C TRP A 876 27.80 28.34 15.25
N HIS A 877 28.65 29.37 15.39
CA HIS A 877 29.04 29.86 16.72
C HIS A 877 27.85 30.43 17.50
N GLN A 878 26.93 31.13 16.83
CA GLN A 878 25.70 31.61 17.46
C GLN A 878 24.85 30.45 17.96
N LYS A 879 24.62 29.44 17.12
CA LYS A 879 23.83 28.26 17.50
C LYS A 879 24.48 27.45 18.62
N ALA A 880 25.80 27.26 18.58
CA ALA A 880 26.53 26.60 19.65
C ALA A 880 26.42 27.37 20.98
N ALA A 881 26.53 28.70 20.95
CA ALA A 881 26.34 29.55 22.12
C ALA A 881 24.90 29.48 22.67
N GLU A 882 23.89 29.56 21.80
CA GLU A 882 22.47 29.41 22.19
C GLU A 882 22.20 28.06 22.88
N ASN A 883 22.94 27.00 22.51
CA ASN A 883 22.89 25.66 23.13
C ASN A 883 23.88 25.47 24.30
N GLY A 884 24.48 26.55 24.81
CA GLY A 884 25.33 26.53 26.00
C GLY A 884 26.73 25.92 25.79
N ASP A 885 27.32 26.06 24.60
CA ASP A 885 28.76 25.85 24.42
C ASP A 885 29.55 27.07 24.89
N THR A 886 30.29 26.89 25.97
CA THR A 886 31.10 27.95 26.60
C THR A 886 32.23 28.43 25.69
N ASN A 887 32.78 27.56 24.84
CA ASN A 887 33.84 27.94 23.90
C ASN A 887 33.29 28.82 22.76
N ALA A 888 32.02 28.63 22.41
CA ALA A 888 31.36 29.41 21.37
C ALA A 888 31.09 30.86 21.80
N PHE A 889 30.92 31.13 23.12
CA PHE A 889 30.71 32.50 23.62
C PHE A 889 31.85 33.45 23.24
N HIS A 890 33.10 33.03 23.42
CA HIS A 890 34.27 33.82 23.03
C HIS A 890 34.36 34.05 21.51
N ASN A 891 34.13 32.99 20.73
CA ASN A 891 34.22 33.07 19.27
C ASN A 891 33.09 33.92 18.68
N LEU A 892 31.88 33.83 19.24
CA LEU A 892 30.73 34.66 18.87
C LEU A 892 30.96 36.13 19.23
N ALA A 893 31.49 36.40 20.43
CA ALA A 893 31.87 37.75 20.85
C ALA A 893 32.91 38.36 19.89
N THR A 894 33.89 37.56 19.47
CA THR A 894 34.89 37.95 18.48
C THR A 894 34.25 38.24 17.11
N CYS A 895 33.25 37.45 16.69
CA CYS A 895 32.54 37.71 15.44
C CYS A 895 31.80 39.05 15.47
N PHE A 896 31.09 39.36 16.56
CA PHE A 896 30.44 40.67 16.76
C PHE A 896 31.44 41.82 16.87
N ARG A 897 32.58 41.62 17.54
CA ARG A 897 33.60 42.67 17.76
C ARG A 897 34.23 43.14 16.45
N TYR A 898 34.51 42.20 15.53
CA TYR A 898 35.22 42.48 14.29
C TYR A 898 34.31 42.47 13.04
N GLY A 899 33.02 42.19 13.18
CA GLY A 899 32.10 42.06 12.05
C GLY A 899 32.42 40.87 11.13
N LYS A 900 32.81 39.73 11.71
CA LYS A 900 33.12 38.50 10.93
C LYS A 900 31.83 37.71 10.72
N GLY A 901 31.30 37.72 9.49
CA GLY A 901 30.07 36.99 9.14
C GLY A 901 28.78 37.60 9.71
N THR A 902 28.88 38.78 10.32
CA THR A 902 27.79 39.57 10.89
C THR A 902 28.19 41.04 10.91
N GLU A 903 27.25 41.94 11.14
CA GLU A 903 27.56 43.35 11.34
C GLU A 903 28.32 43.56 12.66
N LYS A 904 29.28 44.49 12.64
CA LYS A 904 30.06 44.85 13.84
C LYS A 904 29.11 45.41 14.91
N ASN A 905 29.07 44.78 16.09
CA ASN A 905 28.24 45.18 17.22
C ASN A 905 29.02 45.04 18.54
N LEU A 906 29.50 46.17 19.07
CA LEU A 906 30.39 46.17 20.24
C LEU A 906 29.64 45.86 21.55
N GLU A 907 28.35 46.20 21.67
CA GLU A 907 27.55 45.90 22.86
C GLU A 907 27.29 44.39 22.99
N LYS A 908 26.93 43.72 21.88
CA LYS A 908 26.78 42.26 21.85
C LYS A 908 28.12 41.55 22.06
N ALA A 909 29.21 42.09 21.51
CA ALA A 909 30.55 41.57 21.77
C ALA A 909 30.90 41.63 23.26
N PHE A 910 30.64 42.77 23.91
CA PHE A 910 30.82 42.94 25.35
C PHE A 910 29.99 41.93 26.15
N TYR A 911 28.69 41.80 25.86
CA TYR A 911 27.79 40.86 26.52
C TYR A 911 28.30 39.41 26.45
N TRP A 912 28.68 38.94 25.25
CA TRP A 912 29.13 37.56 25.06
C TRP A 912 30.53 37.31 25.67
N HIS A 913 31.45 38.28 25.63
CA HIS A 913 32.71 38.16 26.37
C HIS A 913 32.48 38.13 27.89
N GLN A 914 31.52 38.90 28.41
CA GLN A 914 31.14 38.83 29.83
C GLN A 914 30.62 37.43 30.20
N LYS A 915 29.71 36.88 29.39
CA LYS A 915 29.18 35.51 29.57
C LYS A 915 30.28 34.44 29.54
N ALA A 916 31.23 34.56 28.61
CA ALA A 916 32.38 33.66 28.53
C ALA A 916 33.22 33.69 29.83
N VAL A 917 33.45 34.88 30.40
CA VAL A 917 34.17 35.04 31.68
C VAL A 917 33.39 34.48 32.87
N GLU A 918 32.07 34.66 32.92
CA GLU A 918 31.20 34.07 33.96
C GLU A 918 31.29 32.54 33.97
N CYS A 919 31.48 31.92 32.79
CA CYS A 919 31.69 30.48 32.62
C CYS A 919 33.16 30.03 32.79
N GLY A 920 34.08 30.93 33.19
CA GLY A 920 35.47 30.60 33.47
C GLY A 920 36.42 30.60 32.26
N ASP A 921 36.03 31.19 31.12
CA ASP A 921 36.96 31.35 29.99
C ASP A 921 37.95 32.49 30.24
N TYR A 922 39.17 32.12 30.60
CA TYR A 922 40.26 33.05 30.88
C TYR A 922 40.72 33.84 29.64
N ASN A 923 40.53 33.32 28.42
CA ASN A 923 40.87 34.04 27.19
C ASN A 923 39.91 35.21 26.94
N ALA A 924 38.66 35.11 27.39
CA ALA A 924 37.68 36.18 27.29
C ALA A 924 37.93 37.34 28.28
N ILE A 925 38.69 37.11 29.37
CA ILE A 925 38.97 38.13 30.40
C ILE A 925 39.74 39.31 29.82
N SER A 926 40.72 39.05 28.95
CA SER A 926 41.54 40.11 28.33
C SER A 926 40.75 40.94 27.32
N CYS A 927 39.84 40.30 26.57
CA CYS A 927 38.92 40.95 25.66
C CYS A 927 37.92 41.83 26.43
N LEU A 928 37.33 41.32 27.52
CA LEU A 928 36.42 42.06 28.39
C LEU A 928 37.11 43.26 29.07
N ALA A 929 38.35 43.08 29.51
CA ALA A 929 39.15 44.16 30.08
C ALA A 929 39.44 45.27 29.05
N SER A 930 39.66 44.92 27.78
CA SER A 930 39.81 45.91 26.69
C SER A 930 38.50 46.66 26.42
N HIS A 931 37.34 45.99 26.45
CA HIS A 931 36.05 46.68 26.34
C HIS A 931 35.89 47.79 27.40
N TYR A 932 36.24 47.51 28.66
CA TYR A 932 36.23 48.52 29.73
C TYR A 932 37.33 49.58 29.60
N LEU A 933 38.50 49.24 29.09
CA LEU A 933 39.62 50.17 28.91
C LEU A 933 39.32 51.20 27.81
N ASP A 934 38.75 50.74 26.70
CA ASP A 934 38.54 51.51 25.49
C ASP A 934 37.12 52.14 25.43
N GLY A 935 36.21 51.67 26.27
CA GLY A 935 34.79 52.08 26.25
C GLY A 935 34.02 51.46 25.07
N GLU A 936 34.45 50.29 24.59
CA GLU A 936 33.82 49.61 23.45
C GLU A 936 32.60 48.82 23.92
N GLY A 937 31.38 49.25 23.58
CA GLY A 937 30.14 48.54 23.93
C GLY A 937 29.76 48.58 25.42
N THR A 938 30.49 49.36 26.21
CA THR A 938 30.24 49.64 27.63
C THR A 938 30.88 50.98 27.99
N GLU A 939 30.53 51.56 29.14
CA GLU A 939 31.21 52.76 29.62
C GLU A 939 32.67 52.49 29.98
N LYS A 940 33.54 53.44 29.64
CA LYS A 940 34.96 53.36 29.96
C LYS A 940 35.16 53.28 31.48
N ASN A 941 35.72 52.17 31.95
CA ASN A 941 35.95 51.90 33.36
C ASN A 941 37.35 51.30 33.56
N MET A 942 38.33 52.19 33.75
CA MET A 942 39.73 51.78 33.86
C MET A 942 40.03 50.92 35.10
N GLU A 943 39.26 51.08 36.17
CA GLU A 943 39.42 50.29 37.40
C GLU A 943 38.92 48.86 37.23
N LYS A 944 37.77 48.66 36.58
CA LYS A 944 37.31 47.31 36.21
C LYS A 944 38.27 46.65 35.23
N ALA A 945 38.77 47.39 34.24
CA ALA A 945 39.76 46.89 33.29
C ALA A 945 41.05 46.42 34.00
N SER A 946 41.61 47.22 34.92
CA SER A 946 42.84 46.86 35.63
C SER A 946 42.63 45.68 36.59
N ASN A 947 41.51 45.61 37.29
CA ASN A 947 41.17 44.47 38.15
C ASN A 947 41.02 43.16 37.33
N LEU A 948 40.41 43.23 36.14
CA LEU A 948 40.31 42.07 35.23
C LEU A 948 41.68 41.66 34.69
N TYR A 949 42.54 42.61 34.30
CA TYR A 949 43.91 42.30 33.90
C TYR A 949 44.75 41.73 35.05
N GLN A 950 44.57 42.22 36.28
CA GLN A 950 45.22 41.65 37.47
C GLN A 950 44.76 40.21 37.69
N LYS A 951 43.45 39.94 37.65
CA LYS A 951 42.90 38.59 37.78
C LYS A 951 43.42 37.65 36.67
N ALA A 952 43.54 38.14 35.44
CA ALA A 952 44.12 37.36 34.33
C ALA A 952 45.61 37.09 34.55
N ALA A 953 46.37 38.09 35.02
CA ALA A 953 47.79 37.97 35.34
C ALA A 953 48.05 36.97 36.48
N ASP A 954 47.25 37.00 37.55
CA ASP A 954 47.39 36.09 38.70
C ASP A 954 47.13 34.63 38.31
N ASN A 955 46.34 34.40 37.26
CA ASN A 955 46.10 33.07 36.66
C ASN A 955 47.11 32.70 35.54
N GLY A 956 48.18 33.48 35.36
CA GLY A 956 49.26 33.17 34.42
C GLY A 956 49.04 33.59 32.97
N TYR A 957 48.04 34.42 32.68
CA TYR A 957 47.78 34.90 31.32
C TYR A 957 48.78 35.97 30.89
N LYS A 958 49.75 35.57 30.06
CA LYS A 958 50.96 36.34 29.70
C LYS A 958 50.68 37.72 29.11
N LEU A 959 49.65 37.86 28.28
CA LEU A 959 49.31 39.13 27.60
C LEU A 959 48.75 40.19 28.58
N ALA A 960 48.25 39.78 29.75
CA ALA A 960 47.79 40.72 30.77
C ALA A 960 48.95 41.43 31.49
N PHE A 961 50.14 40.82 31.57
CA PHE A 961 51.31 41.41 32.22
C PHE A 961 51.71 42.75 31.57
N TYR A 962 51.80 42.79 30.24
CA TYR A 962 52.14 44.03 29.52
C TYR A 962 51.06 45.10 29.67
N ARG A 963 49.77 44.73 29.53
CA ARG A 963 48.65 45.67 29.67
C ARG A 963 48.58 46.27 31.07
N LEU A 964 48.80 45.47 32.10
CA LEU A 964 48.87 45.91 33.48
C LEU A 964 50.10 46.80 33.74
N ALA A 965 51.26 46.47 33.15
CA ALA A 965 52.46 47.31 33.21
C ALA A 965 52.21 48.69 32.61
N THR A 966 51.63 48.75 31.41
CA THR A 966 51.29 50.02 30.74
C THR A 966 50.26 50.84 31.51
N TYR A 967 49.29 50.18 32.16
CA TYR A 967 48.32 50.84 33.02
C TYR A 967 49.01 51.56 34.19
N TYR A 968 49.90 50.89 34.93
CA TYR A 968 50.64 51.50 36.03
C TYR A 968 51.64 52.57 35.57
N TYR A 969 52.20 52.42 34.37
CA TYR A 969 53.17 53.33 33.78
C TYR A 969 52.55 54.67 33.33
N TYR A 970 51.36 54.62 32.71
CA TYR A 970 50.69 55.80 32.16
C TYR A 970 49.58 56.36 33.05
N ASN A 971 48.79 55.53 33.76
CA ASN A 971 47.51 55.93 34.34
C ASN A 971 47.19 55.25 35.70
N GLY A 972 48.17 54.99 36.57
CA GLY A 972 47.90 54.59 37.96
C GLY A 972 47.04 55.64 38.68
N LYS A 973 45.85 55.23 39.14
CA LYS A 973 44.77 56.02 39.81
C LYS A 973 45.24 57.31 40.50
N GLU A 974 44.56 58.44 40.23
CA GLU A 974 44.35 59.69 41.04
C GLU A 974 45.49 60.25 41.95
N MET A 975 46.68 59.67 41.98
CA MET A 975 47.82 59.99 42.86
C MET A 975 49.18 59.89 42.14
N GLY A 976 49.21 59.61 40.83
CA GLY A 976 50.44 59.62 40.02
C GLY A 976 50.94 58.23 39.62
N LYS A 977 51.88 58.22 38.68
CA LYS A 977 52.49 57.00 38.09
C LYS A 977 53.03 56.08 39.18
N ASN A 978 52.70 54.78 39.14
CA ASN A 978 53.34 53.79 40.00
C ASN A 978 54.42 53.05 39.21
N LEU A 979 55.59 53.68 39.14
CA LEU A 979 56.70 53.20 38.31
C LEU A 979 57.29 51.87 38.80
N GLU A 980 57.24 51.58 40.10
CA GLU A 980 57.72 50.31 40.65
C GLU A 980 56.85 49.12 40.21
N LYS A 981 55.53 49.24 40.29
CA LYS A 981 54.61 48.20 39.79
C LYS A 981 54.67 48.08 38.27
N ALA A 982 54.80 49.22 37.57
CA ALA A 982 54.99 49.21 36.12
C ALA A 982 56.26 48.45 35.72
N PHE A 983 57.38 48.73 36.40
CA PHE A 983 58.66 48.04 36.19
C PHE A 983 58.53 46.53 36.45
N TYR A 984 57.95 46.14 37.59
CA TYR A 984 57.73 44.73 37.94
C TYR A 984 56.97 43.98 36.83
N TRP A 985 55.87 44.56 36.34
CA TRP A 985 55.06 43.91 35.31
C TRP A 985 55.69 43.98 33.92
N PHE A 986 56.42 45.05 33.56
CA PHE A 986 57.21 45.08 32.33
C PHE A 986 58.31 44.02 32.35
N GLN A 987 58.95 43.81 33.50
CA GLN A 987 59.92 42.74 33.68
C GLN A 987 59.28 41.36 33.49
N LYS A 988 58.16 41.08 34.16
CA LYS A 988 57.44 39.80 34.00
C LYS A 988 56.98 39.57 32.56
N ALA A 989 56.49 40.60 31.88
CA ALA A 989 56.08 40.52 30.49
C ALA A 989 57.27 40.28 29.55
N ALA A 990 58.39 41.00 29.74
CA ALA A 990 59.61 40.85 28.96
C ALA A 990 60.27 39.47 29.14
N GLU A 991 60.31 38.95 30.36
CA GLU A 991 60.79 37.59 30.66
C GLU A 991 59.94 36.51 29.97
N ASN A 992 58.66 36.79 29.73
CA ASN A 992 57.74 35.91 29.01
C ASN A 992 57.73 36.12 27.49
N GLY A 993 58.65 36.93 26.95
CA GLY A 993 58.82 37.13 25.51
C GLY A 993 58.02 38.30 24.92
N ASP A 994 57.39 39.16 25.72
CA ASP A 994 56.67 40.33 25.19
C ASP A 994 57.66 41.40 24.69
N ILE A 995 57.67 41.61 23.38
CA ILE A 995 58.62 42.46 22.66
C ILE A 995 58.50 43.94 23.07
N ALA A 996 57.27 44.44 23.20
CA ALA A 996 57.01 45.82 23.57
C ALA A 996 57.37 46.07 25.06
N ALA A 997 57.17 45.07 25.92
CA ALA A 997 57.62 45.10 27.30
C ALA A 997 59.15 45.13 27.40
N MET A 998 59.89 44.37 26.57
CA MET A 998 61.36 44.43 26.54
C MET A 998 61.86 45.84 26.21
N ASN A 999 61.26 46.50 25.21
CA ASN A 999 61.58 47.88 24.84
C ASN A 999 61.28 48.89 25.97
N ASN A 1000 60.10 48.77 26.60
CA ASN A 1000 59.74 49.66 27.71
C ASN A 1000 60.55 49.38 28.98
N LEU A 1001 60.95 48.13 29.23
CA LEU A 1001 61.85 47.77 30.32
C LEU A 1001 63.25 48.35 30.10
N ALA A 1002 63.75 48.35 28.86
CA ALA A 1002 65.01 49.00 28.50
C ALA A 1002 64.98 50.51 28.78
N LYS A 1003 63.86 51.19 28.44
CA LYS A 1003 63.63 52.60 28.80
C LYS A 1003 63.58 52.82 30.31
N CYS A 1004 62.96 51.92 31.07
CA CYS A 1004 62.92 52.01 32.52
C CYS A 1004 64.34 51.97 33.11
N TYR A 1005 65.21 51.08 32.62
CA TYR A 1005 66.64 51.05 33.00
C TYR A 1005 67.44 52.26 32.48
N GLU A 1006 67.07 52.84 31.34
CA GLU A 1006 67.77 54.00 30.76
C GLU A 1006 67.50 55.28 31.59
N ASN A 1007 66.23 55.47 31.96
CA ASN A 1007 65.75 56.65 32.65
C ASN A 1007 65.78 56.51 34.18
N GLY A 1008 65.89 55.29 34.71
CA GLY A 1008 65.80 55.02 36.15
C GLY A 1008 64.36 55.09 36.66
N GLU A 1009 63.40 54.61 35.86
CA GLU A 1009 61.97 54.65 36.18
C GLU A 1009 61.55 53.34 36.85
N GLY A 1010 61.23 53.38 38.15
CA GLY A 1010 60.86 52.19 38.94
C GLY A 1010 62.03 51.28 39.29
N THR A 1011 63.26 51.64 38.91
CA THR A 1011 64.54 50.96 39.19
C THR A 1011 65.69 51.97 39.09
N GLU A 1012 66.90 51.61 39.52
CA GLU A 1012 68.11 52.40 39.26
C GLU A 1012 68.52 52.37 37.77
N LYS A 1013 69.18 53.45 37.32
CA LYS A 1013 69.72 53.56 35.96
C LYS A 1013 70.80 52.51 35.70
N ASN A 1014 70.69 51.76 34.60
CA ASN A 1014 71.66 50.73 34.24
C ASN A 1014 71.82 50.60 32.72
N LEU A 1015 72.87 51.23 32.18
CA LEU A 1015 73.13 51.30 30.74
C LEU A 1015 73.41 49.94 30.10
N GLU A 1016 74.01 49.00 30.83
CA GLU A 1016 74.30 47.65 30.33
C GLU A 1016 72.99 46.85 30.15
N LYS A 1017 72.09 46.91 31.15
CA LYS A 1017 70.77 46.30 31.05
C LYS A 1017 69.89 46.99 30.00
N THR A 1018 69.98 48.32 29.87
CA THR A 1018 69.33 49.08 28.79
C THR A 1018 69.77 48.54 27.43
N PHE A 1019 71.08 48.42 27.19
CA PHE A 1019 71.62 47.89 25.94
C PHE A 1019 71.12 46.48 25.66
N ASN A 1020 71.24 45.57 26.63
CA ASN A 1020 70.84 44.16 26.48
C ASN A 1020 69.34 44.00 26.19
N TRP A 1021 68.47 44.77 26.84
CA TRP A 1021 67.02 44.68 26.60
C TRP A 1021 66.60 45.34 25.30
N TYR A 1022 67.20 46.47 24.90
CA TYR A 1022 66.99 47.01 23.56
C TYR A 1022 67.48 46.05 22.48
N GLN A 1023 68.61 45.37 22.68
CA GLN A 1023 69.10 44.34 21.77
C GLN A 1023 68.12 43.18 21.63
N LYS A 1024 67.65 42.61 22.74
CA LYS A 1024 66.65 41.53 22.70
C LYS A 1024 65.35 41.97 22.02
N ALA A 1025 64.86 43.17 22.31
CA ALA A 1025 63.66 43.70 21.67
C ALA A 1025 63.87 43.92 20.15
N ALA A 1026 65.02 44.45 19.75
CA ALA A 1026 65.40 44.69 18.36
C ALA A 1026 65.57 43.37 17.58
N GLU A 1027 66.21 42.36 18.15
CA GLU A 1027 66.35 41.02 17.54
C GLU A 1027 65.01 40.35 17.31
N ASN A 1028 64.01 40.62 18.16
CA ASN A 1028 62.64 40.14 18.01
C ASN A 1028 61.73 41.08 17.19
N GLY A 1029 62.27 42.13 16.57
CA GLY A 1029 61.53 42.93 15.60
C GLY A 1029 61.02 44.31 16.06
N ASP A 1030 61.30 44.75 17.30
CA ASP A 1030 60.83 46.06 17.79
C ASP A 1030 61.57 47.22 17.11
N ILE A 1031 60.85 47.97 16.28
CA ILE A 1031 61.42 49.05 15.46
C ILE A 1031 61.96 50.20 16.33
N ALA A 1032 61.27 50.54 17.43
CA ALA A 1032 61.70 51.60 18.33
C ALA A 1032 62.98 51.22 19.09
N ALA A 1033 63.09 49.95 19.53
CA ALA A 1033 64.27 49.41 20.16
C ALA A 1033 65.44 49.31 19.17
N MET A 1034 65.22 48.93 17.90
CA MET A 1034 66.27 48.95 16.88
C MET A 1034 66.82 50.38 16.67
N ASN A 1035 65.96 51.40 16.63
CA ASN A 1035 66.37 52.80 16.53
C ASN A 1035 67.17 53.27 17.76
N ASN A 1036 66.70 52.92 18.96
CA ASN A 1036 67.38 53.27 20.21
C ASN A 1036 68.72 52.52 20.33
N LEU A 1037 68.78 51.25 19.95
CA LEU A 1037 69.99 50.43 19.93
C LEU A 1037 71.00 50.92 18.90
N ALA A 1038 70.54 51.34 17.71
CA ALA A 1038 71.39 51.96 16.70
C ALA A 1038 72.03 53.25 17.24
N LYS A 1039 71.26 54.07 17.95
CA LYS A 1039 71.77 55.27 18.62
C LYS A 1039 72.78 54.92 19.73
N LEU A 1040 72.54 53.88 20.54
CA LEU A 1040 73.49 53.44 21.56
C LEU A 1040 74.81 52.93 20.97
N HIS A 1041 74.77 52.21 19.84
CA HIS A 1041 75.97 51.81 19.09
C HIS A 1041 76.71 52.99 18.47
N TYR A 1042 75.99 54.01 17.99
CA TYR A 1042 76.59 55.22 17.42
C TYR A 1042 77.26 56.09 18.49
N ASP A 1043 76.62 56.26 19.64
CA ASP A 1043 77.10 57.07 20.76
C ASP A 1043 78.15 56.35 21.64
N GLY A 1044 78.31 55.02 21.49
CA GLY A 1044 79.15 54.20 22.38
C GLY A 1044 78.66 54.14 23.82
N LYS A 1045 77.34 54.15 24.04
CA LYS A 1045 76.72 54.15 25.38
C LYS A 1045 76.22 52.76 25.74
N GLY A 1046 76.76 52.17 26.82
CA GLY A 1046 76.46 50.80 27.24
C GLY A 1046 77.15 49.71 26.41
N THR A 1047 77.95 50.10 25.40
CA THR A 1047 78.77 49.26 24.51
C THR A 1047 79.87 50.12 23.89
N GLU A 1048 80.92 49.53 23.30
CA GLU A 1048 81.86 50.27 22.46
C GLU A 1048 81.18 50.88 21.22
N MET A 1049 81.66 52.07 20.80
CA MET A 1049 81.19 52.77 19.61
C MET A 1049 81.40 51.91 18.36
N ASN A 1050 80.31 51.62 17.64
CA ASN A 1050 80.33 50.76 16.47
C ASN A 1050 79.35 51.28 15.40
N VAL A 1051 79.88 52.12 14.52
CA VAL A 1051 79.11 52.78 13.45
C VAL A 1051 78.53 51.78 12.44
N GLU A 1052 79.20 50.65 12.20
CA GLU A 1052 78.70 49.60 11.30
C GLU A 1052 77.47 48.88 11.87
N LYS A 1053 77.47 48.57 13.18
CA LYS A 1053 76.30 48.00 13.86
C LYS A 1053 75.17 49.01 14.00
N ALA A 1054 75.47 50.28 14.25
CA ALA A 1054 74.47 51.35 14.23
C ALA A 1054 73.78 51.42 12.86
N PHE A 1055 74.56 51.39 11.77
CA PHE A 1055 74.03 51.38 10.42
C PHE A 1055 73.22 50.11 10.11
N TYR A 1056 73.67 48.93 10.56
CA TYR A 1056 72.94 47.67 10.43
C TYR A 1056 71.54 47.75 11.06
N TRP A 1057 71.43 48.28 12.27
CA TRP A 1057 70.15 48.40 12.96
C TRP A 1057 69.26 49.48 12.35
N TYR A 1058 69.81 50.63 11.92
CA TYR A 1058 69.04 51.61 11.14
C TYR A 1058 68.52 51.03 9.81
N LYS A 1059 69.30 50.16 9.16
CA LYS A 1059 68.84 49.45 7.96
C LYS A 1059 67.72 48.45 8.29
N LYS A 1060 67.85 47.69 9.38
CA LYS A 1060 66.80 46.77 9.85
C LYS A 1060 65.49 47.49 10.20
N VAL A 1061 65.56 48.70 10.77
CA VAL A 1061 64.40 49.58 10.99
C VAL A 1061 63.68 49.84 9.68
N THR A 1062 64.42 50.22 8.64
CA THR A 1062 63.82 50.50 7.33
C THR A 1062 63.29 49.26 6.61
N GLU A 1063 63.89 48.08 6.85
CA GLU A 1063 63.39 46.80 6.32
C GLU A 1063 62.06 46.41 7.00
N ASN A 1064 61.88 46.68 8.31
CA ASN A 1064 60.66 46.33 9.07
C ASN A 1064 59.51 47.35 8.94
N ILE A 1065 59.79 48.62 8.64
CA ILE A 1065 58.75 49.63 8.35
C ILE A 1065 57.98 49.29 7.05
N ASN A 1066 58.51 48.42 6.19
CA ASN A 1066 57.90 48.06 4.90
C ASN A 1066 56.63 47.18 4.95
N ASN A 1067 56.06 46.89 6.15
CA ASN A 1067 54.84 46.07 6.29
C ASN A 1067 53.59 46.79 6.83
N HIS A 1068 53.60 48.11 6.99
CA HIS A 1068 52.35 48.90 7.15
C HIS A 1068 52.38 50.14 6.24
N SER A 1069 51.30 50.34 5.48
CA SER A 1069 51.22 51.30 4.38
C SER A 1069 51.24 52.77 4.85
N ILE A 1070 52.31 53.49 4.52
CA ILE A 1070 52.28 54.94 4.26
C ILE A 1070 53.22 55.22 3.06
N ASP A 1071 52.69 55.91 2.05
CA ASP A 1071 53.34 56.59 0.92
C ASP A 1071 54.33 55.80 0.04
N LYS A 1072 53.79 54.93 -0.80
CA LYS A 1072 54.54 54.30 -1.91
C LYS A 1072 54.36 54.93 -3.28
N PHE A 1073 53.77 56.12 -3.40
CA PHE A 1073 53.60 56.78 -4.71
C PHE A 1073 54.58 57.94 -4.89
N CYS A 1074 55.17 58.07 -6.08
CA CYS A 1074 55.94 59.25 -6.45
C CYS A 1074 55.06 60.49 -6.34
N GLU A 1075 55.52 61.51 -5.60
CA GLU A 1075 54.73 62.73 -5.37
C GLU A 1075 54.34 63.43 -6.69
N GLU A 1076 55.19 63.30 -7.72
CA GLU A 1076 55.10 63.98 -9.01
C GLU A 1076 54.19 63.25 -10.02
N CYS A 1077 54.30 61.91 -10.16
CA CYS A 1077 53.49 61.15 -11.14
C CYS A 1077 52.46 60.19 -10.54
N LYS A 1078 52.40 60.11 -9.20
CA LYS A 1078 51.49 59.24 -8.43
C LYS A 1078 51.56 57.75 -8.80
N GLN A 1079 52.65 57.29 -9.42
CA GLN A 1079 52.93 55.88 -9.66
C GLN A 1079 53.77 55.28 -8.54
N PRO A 1080 53.65 53.96 -8.26
CA PRO A 1080 54.38 53.35 -7.17
C PRO A 1080 55.90 53.37 -7.40
N PHE A 1081 56.68 53.66 -6.36
CA PHE A 1081 58.14 53.52 -6.42
C PHE A 1081 58.52 52.05 -6.63
N ILE A 1082 59.42 51.77 -7.56
CA ILE A 1082 59.84 50.40 -7.92
C ILE A 1082 60.85 49.86 -6.89
N ASP A 1083 61.68 50.75 -6.33
CA ASP A 1083 62.69 50.47 -5.31
C ASP A 1083 63.04 51.79 -4.59
N TYR A 1084 63.14 51.81 -3.26
CA TYR A 1084 63.58 52.93 -2.40
C TYR A 1084 63.52 54.37 -2.99
N TYR A 1085 62.34 55.01 -3.02
CA TYR A 1085 62.10 56.38 -3.54
C TYR A 1085 62.57 56.63 -5.00
N TRP A 1086 62.88 55.59 -5.77
CA TRP A 1086 63.24 55.70 -7.18
C TRP A 1086 62.01 55.59 -8.08
N CYS A 1087 61.61 56.72 -8.69
CA CYS A 1087 60.57 56.73 -9.70
C CYS A 1087 61.21 56.68 -11.08
N GLN A 1088 61.16 55.53 -11.74
CA GLN A 1088 61.74 55.35 -13.07
C GLN A 1088 61.21 56.41 -14.05
N GLN A 1089 59.89 56.61 -14.14
CA GLN A 1089 59.30 57.57 -15.08
C GLN A 1089 59.78 59.03 -14.87
N CYS A 1090 59.82 59.51 -13.62
CA CYS A 1090 60.25 60.89 -13.35
C CYS A 1090 61.76 61.05 -13.48
N ASN A 1091 62.54 60.05 -13.07
CA ASN A 1091 64.01 60.09 -13.14
C ASN A 1091 64.49 59.97 -14.59
N THR A 1092 63.85 59.16 -15.43
CA THR A 1092 64.14 59.11 -16.88
C THR A 1092 63.97 60.50 -17.51
N LYS A 1093 62.89 61.24 -17.20
CA LYS A 1093 62.69 62.61 -17.69
C LYS A 1093 63.78 63.57 -17.24
N LYS A 1094 64.24 63.45 -15.99
CA LYS A 1094 65.32 64.30 -15.43
C LYS A 1094 66.66 63.98 -16.09
N PHE A 1095 66.99 62.70 -16.26
CA PHE A 1095 68.16 62.31 -17.03
C PHE A 1095 68.10 62.83 -18.46
N GLN A 1096 66.94 62.76 -19.15
CA GLN A 1096 66.77 63.35 -20.49
C GLN A 1096 67.13 64.84 -20.55
N GLN A 1097 66.81 65.60 -19.50
CA GLN A 1097 67.16 67.03 -19.38
C GLN A 1097 68.66 67.24 -19.10
N ASP A 1098 69.33 66.28 -18.48
CA ASP A 1098 70.74 66.34 -18.08
C ASP A 1098 71.72 65.75 -19.12
N LEU A 1099 71.24 65.08 -20.18
CA LEU A 1099 72.11 64.36 -21.15
C LEU A 1099 73.10 65.28 -21.92
N SER A 1100 72.85 66.59 -21.96
CA SER A 1100 73.75 67.59 -22.59
C SER A 1100 74.79 68.18 -21.63
N LYS A 1101 74.71 67.89 -20.33
CA LYS A 1101 75.57 68.49 -19.29
C LYS A 1101 76.94 67.83 -19.16
N TRP A 1102 77.15 66.68 -19.79
CA TRP A 1102 78.43 65.97 -19.81
C TRP A 1102 78.59 65.22 -21.14
N THR A 1103 79.85 64.99 -21.53
CA THR A 1103 80.22 64.13 -22.68
C THR A 1103 81.61 63.57 -22.43
N SER A 1104 81.82 62.32 -22.85
CA SER A 1104 83.13 61.66 -22.90
C SER A 1104 83.91 62.00 -24.16
N LYS A 1105 83.29 62.71 -25.12
CA LYS A 1105 83.74 62.87 -26.52
C LYS A 1105 83.76 61.58 -27.34
N ASN A 1106 83.29 60.46 -26.79
CA ASN A 1106 83.09 59.21 -27.51
C ASN A 1106 81.59 58.90 -27.59
N GLU A 1107 81.06 58.92 -28.81
CA GLU A 1107 79.63 58.76 -29.06
C GLU A 1107 79.08 57.44 -28.51
N PHE A 1108 79.88 56.37 -28.54
CA PHE A 1108 79.48 55.06 -28.05
C PHE A 1108 79.39 55.00 -26.51
N VAL A 1109 80.40 55.56 -25.81
CA VAL A 1109 80.38 55.67 -24.35
C VAL A 1109 79.22 56.56 -23.90
N ASP A 1110 79.02 57.70 -24.56
CA ASP A 1110 77.93 58.62 -24.25
C ASP A 1110 76.58 57.95 -24.47
N LYS A 1111 76.36 57.30 -25.61
CA LYS A 1111 75.11 56.59 -25.91
C LYS A 1111 74.82 55.51 -24.87
N PHE A 1112 75.81 54.72 -24.49
CA PHE A 1112 75.64 53.65 -23.52
C PHE A 1112 75.29 54.16 -22.11
N ILE A 1113 76.03 55.15 -21.61
CA ILE A 1113 75.75 55.73 -20.29
C ILE A 1113 74.35 56.39 -20.30
N ARG A 1114 73.97 57.08 -21.39
CA ARG A 1114 72.62 57.64 -21.53
C ARG A 1114 71.55 56.55 -21.54
N GLU A 1115 71.74 55.47 -22.28
CA GLU A 1115 70.81 54.32 -22.28
C GLU A 1115 70.71 53.69 -20.88
N ALA A 1116 71.81 53.57 -20.15
CA ALA A 1116 71.82 53.06 -18.78
C ALA A 1116 71.02 53.99 -17.83
N GLN A 1117 71.26 55.30 -17.88
CA GLN A 1117 70.56 56.30 -17.07
C GLN A 1117 69.05 56.35 -17.36
N LEU A 1118 68.66 56.30 -18.63
CA LEU A 1118 67.25 56.36 -19.02
C LEU A 1118 66.46 55.11 -18.65
N ASN A 1119 67.12 53.94 -18.62
CA ASN A 1119 66.49 52.67 -18.31
C ASN A 1119 66.66 52.24 -16.83
N ALA A 1120 67.38 53.03 -16.02
CA ALA A 1120 67.69 52.69 -14.64
C ALA A 1120 66.43 52.51 -13.78
N LYS A 1121 66.29 51.34 -13.15
CA LYS A 1121 65.15 51.01 -12.27
C LYS A 1121 65.38 51.39 -10.81
N ASN A 1122 66.63 51.62 -10.44
CA ASN A 1122 67.07 52.14 -9.16
C ASN A 1122 68.41 52.88 -9.36
N SER A 1123 68.96 53.45 -8.29
CA SER A 1123 70.23 54.17 -8.33
C SER A 1123 71.45 53.29 -8.59
N TYR A 1124 71.32 51.98 -8.40
CA TYR A 1124 72.40 51.03 -8.71
C TYR A 1124 72.58 50.87 -10.21
N ASP A 1125 71.50 50.86 -11.00
CA ASP A 1125 71.55 50.75 -12.46
C ASP A 1125 72.12 51.98 -13.19
N VAL A 1126 72.29 53.09 -12.47
CA VAL A 1126 72.78 54.36 -13.02
C VAL A 1126 74.28 54.26 -13.25
N LEU A 1127 74.68 54.49 -14.50
CA LEU A 1127 76.08 54.70 -14.85
C LEU A 1127 76.35 56.18 -15.08
N GLU A 1128 77.58 56.60 -14.78
CA GLU A 1128 78.01 57.99 -14.96
C GLU A 1128 79.30 58.07 -15.78
N TRP A 1129 79.41 59.14 -16.57
CA TRP A 1129 80.73 59.58 -17.01
C TRP A 1129 81.34 60.38 -15.87
N ILE A 1130 82.46 59.89 -15.36
CA ILE A 1130 83.10 60.46 -14.19
C ILE A 1130 84.34 61.22 -14.68
N PRO A 1131 84.33 62.56 -14.66
CA PRO A 1131 85.50 63.34 -15.03
C PRO A 1131 86.69 62.93 -14.16
N TYR A 1132 87.84 62.63 -14.76
CA TYR A 1132 88.99 62.08 -14.04
C TYR A 1132 89.47 62.97 -12.87
N ASN A 1133 89.28 64.28 -12.98
CA ASN A 1133 89.62 65.25 -11.91
C ASN A 1133 88.69 65.19 -10.68
N ARG A 1134 87.59 64.44 -10.73
CA ARG A 1134 86.73 64.14 -9.58
C ARG A 1134 87.26 62.97 -8.74
N LEU A 1135 88.29 62.28 -9.23
CA LEU A 1135 88.97 61.19 -8.55
C LEU A 1135 90.28 61.73 -7.93
N ARG A 1136 90.50 61.46 -6.64
CA ARG A 1136 91.71 61.82 -5.89
C ARG A 1136 92.33 60.59 -5.23
N ASP A 1137 93.57 60.76 -4.77
CA ASP A 1137 94.33 59.73 -4.05
C ASP A 1137 94.39 58.41 -4.81
N ILE A 1138 94.70 58.51 -6.12
CA ILE A 1138 94.75 57.37 -7.03
C ILE A 1138 96.02 56.56 -6.76
N ASN A 1139 95.90 55.47 -6.02
CA ASN A 1139 97.01 54.60 -5.61
C ASN A 1139 96.95 53.25 -6.32
N TYR A 1140 98.10 52.75 -6.76
CA TYR A 1140 98.19 51.42 -7.37
C TYR A 1140 97.94 50.32 -6.33
N ILE A 1141 97.06 49.36 -6.64
CA ILE A 1141 96.79 48.19 -5.78
C ILE A 1141 97.50 46.94 -6.31
N SER A 1142 97.19 46.53 -7.55
CA SER A 1142 97.73 45.29 -8.12
C SER A 1142 97.56 45.23 -9.65
N LYS A 1143 98.33 44.35 -10.29
CA LYS A 1143 98.21 44.00 -11.71
C LYS A 1143 97.81 42.53 -11.85
N GLY A 1144 96.69 42.29 -12.52
CA GLY A 1144 96.19 40.95 -12.83
C GLY A 1144 96.26 40.64 -14.33
N GLY A 1145 95.84 39.42 -14.72
CA GLY A 1145 95.88 38.96 -16.11
C GLY A 1145 95.08 39.83 -17.10
N PHE A 1146 94.07 40.56 -16.62
CA PHE A 1146 93.16 41.35 -17.46
C PHE A 1146 93.27 42.87 -17.26
N GLY A 1147 94.18 43.37 -16.41
CA GLY A 1147 94.34 44.82 -16.19
C GLY A 1147 95.07 45.19 -14.91
N ILE A 1148 95.25 46.49 -14.72
CA ILE A 1148 95.79 47.14 -13.53
C ILE A 1148 94.65 47.76 -12.72
N ILE A 1149 94.69 47.58 -11.41
CA ILE A 1149 93.70 48.10 -10.48
C ILE A 1149 94.36 49.18 -9.61
N TYR A 1150 93.70 50.33 -9.54
CA TYR A 1150 94.02 51.41 -8.60
C TYR A 1150 92.85 51.60 -7.64
N GLU A 1151 93.11 52.11 -6.45
CA GLU A 1151 92.09 52.68 -5.56
C GLU A 1151 92.06 54.19 -5.75
N ALA A 1152 90.90 54.81 -5.55
CA ALA A 1152 90.72 56.25 -5.61
C ALA A 1152 89.53 56.68 -4.75
N ILE A 1153 89.49 57.96 -4.39
CA ILE A 1153 88.33 58.58 -3.76
C ILE A 1153 87.60 59.43 -4.80
N TRP A 1154 86.33 59.12 -5.03
CA TRP A 1154 85.42 59.92 -5.85
C TRP A 1154 84.72 60.98 -5.00
N LEU A 1155 85.12 62.25 -5.20
CA LEU A 1155 84.79 63.36 -4.30
C LEU A 1155 83.29 63.66 -4.15
N ASP A 1156 82.56 63.74 -5.26
CA ASP A 1156 81.11 63.95 -5.24
C ASP A 1156 80.34 62.64 -5.19
N GLY A 1157 80.93 61.53 -5.64
CA GLY A 1157 80.41 60.18 -5.53
C GLY A 1157 79.17 59.90 -6.38
N PRO A 1158 78.66 58.65 -6.32
CA PRO A 1158 77.57 58.19 -7.17
C PRO A 1158 76.23 58.85 -6.81
N ILE A 1159 75.37 58.99 -7.81
CA ILE A 1159 73.97 59.40 -7.64
C ILE A 1159 73.23 58.37 -6.76
N ASN A 1160 72.52 58.87 -5.74
CA ASN A 1160 71.72 58.05 -4.83
C ASN A 1160 70.21 58.22 -5.07
N SER A 1161 69.70 59.45 -5.06
CA SER A 1161 68.27 59.73 -5.25
C SER A 1161 68.04 61.18 -5.66
N TRP A 1162 66.85 61.50 -6.19
CA TRP A 1162 66.47 62.88 -6.47
C TRP A 1162 65.99 63.59 -5.20
N ASN A 1163 66.56 64.76 -4.89
CA ASN A 1163 66.06 65.62 -3.83
C ASN A 1163 65.01 66.58 -4.41
N PHE A 1164 63.74 66.40 -4.05
CA PHE A 1164 62.63 67.21 -4.58
C PHE A 1164 62.66 68.66 -4.07
N ASP A 1165 63.07 68.91 -2.84
CA ASP A 1165 63.16 70.26 -2.27
C ASP A 1165 64.27 71.09 -2.92
N LYS A 1166 65.43 70.45 -3.17
CA LYS A 1166 66.61 71.11 -3.74
C LYS A 1166 66.70 71.04 -5.26
N GLN A 1167 65.78 70.32 -5.91
CA GLN A 1167 65.73 70.11 -7.37
C GLN A 1167 67.09 69.68 -7.97
N GLN A 1168 67.79 68.76 -7.28
CA GLN A 1168 69.09 68.24 -7.73
C GLN A 1168 69.31 66.78 -7.28
N TRP A 1169 70.27 66.10 -7.94
CA TRP A 1169 70.69 64.75 -7.56
C TRP A 1169 71.42 64.76 -6.20
N SER A 1170 70.95 63.96 -5.25
CA SER A 1170 71.67 63.65 -4.01
C SER A 1170 72.77 62.63 -4.30
N ARG A 1171 73.99 62.88 -3.82
CA ARG A 1171 75.17 62.04 -4.06
C ARG A 1171 75.85 61.61 -2.77
N GLN A 1172 76.60 60.52 -2.83
CA GLN A 1172 77.39 59.99 -1.71
C GLN A 1172 78.83 60.51 -1.76
N SER A 1173 79.08 61.71 -1.23
CA SER A 1173 80.40 62.36 -1.32
C SER A 1173 81.53 61.56 -0.67
N ASN A 1174 82.76 61.72 -1.20
CA ASN A 1174 83.99 61.04 -0.81
C ASN A 1174 83.87 59.50 -0.85
N HIS A 1175 83.36 58.97 -1.96
CA HIS A 1175 83.15 57.55 -2.14
C HIS A 1175 84.42 56.82 -2.57
N GLU A 1176 84.83 55.80 -1.83
CA GLU A 1176 85.96 54.94 -2.21
C GLU A 1176 85.60 54.04 -3.40
N VAL A 1177 86.41 54.11 -4.45
CA VAL A 1177 86.22 53.35 -5.69
C VAL A 1177 87.52 52.68 -6.12
N ILE A 1178 87.40 51.63 -6.92
CA ILE A 1178 88.52 51.09 -7.69
C ILE A 1178 88.45 51.55 -9.13
N LEU A 1179 89.61 51.81 -9.70
CA LEU A 1179 89.81 52.16 -11.09
C LEU A 1179 90.49 50.97 -11.78
N LYS A 1180 89.75 50.26 -12.63
CA LYS A 1180 90.26 49.13 -13.40
C LYS A 1180 90.64 49.59 -14.80
N SER A 1181 91.94 49.70 -15.04
CA SER A 1181 92.53 50.00 -16.35
C SER A 1181 92.94 48.69 -17.02
N LEU A 1182 92.52 48.44 -18.27
CA LEU A 1182 92.86 47.20 -18.96
C LEU A 1182 94.26 47.29 -19.57
N ASN A 1183 94.96 46.15 -19.65
CA ASN A 1183 96.37 46.11 -20.08
C ASN A 1183 96.59 46.63 -21.51
N ASP A 1184 95.54 46.60 -22.35
CA ASP A 1184 95.58 47.06 -23.75
C ASP A 1184 94.33 47.93 -24.08
N SER A 1185 93.95 48.83 -23.16
CA SER A 1185 92.74 49.69 -23.28
C SER A 1185 92.75 50.68 -24.47
N SER A 1186 93.81 50.66 -25.29
CA SER A 1186 93.85 51.32 -26.60
C SER A 1186 92.91 50.65 -27.61
N LYS A 1187 92.59 49.37 -27.41
CA LYS A 1187 91.57 48.63 -28.17
C LYS A 1187 90.22 48.75 -27.48
N PHE A 1188 89.39 49.64 -28.01
CA PHE A 1188 88.08 49.96 -27.47
C PHE A 1188 87.15 48.73 -27.38
N ASP A 1189 87.26 47.76 -28.29
CA ASP A 1189 86.40 46.57 -28.32
C ASP A 1189 86.60 45.61 -27.13
N GLU A 1190 87.82 45.43 -26.65
CA GLU A 1190 88.09 44.58 -25.47
C GLU A 1190 87.56 45.23 -24.20
N PHE A 1191 87.71 46.56 -24.09
CA PHE A 1191 87.09 47.36 -23.04
C PHE A 1191 85.56 47.25 -23.07
N ILE A 1192 84.96 47.21 -24.28
CA ILE A 1192 83.51 47.04 -24.48
C ILE A 1192 83.02 45.63 -24.11
N ASN A 1193 83.85 44.61 -24.10
CA ASN A 1193 83.40 43.29 -23.64
C ASN A 1193 83.44 43.21 -22.12
N GLU A 1194 84.52 43.71 -21.52
CA GLU A 1194 84.71 43.69 -20.07
C GLU A 1194 83.66 44.56 -19.34
N TRP A 1195 83.41 45.80 -19.79
CA TRP A 1195 82.43 46.68 -19.15
C TRP A 1195 80.98 46.12 -19.22
N LYS A 1196 80.61 45.40 -20.28
CA LYS A 1196 79.27 44.84 -20.56
C LYS A 1196 79.06 43.63 -19.68
N TYR A 1197 80.12 42.84 -19.49
CA TYR A 1197 80.12 41.73 -18.55
C TYR A 1197 79.81 42.22 -17.13
N HIS A 1198 80.55 43.22 -16.62
CA HIS A 1198 80.32 43.76 -15.28
C HIS A 1198 78.92 44.39 -15.13
N TYR A 1199 78.47 45.17 -16.12
CA TYR A 1199 77.14 45.77 -16.10
C TYR A 1199 76.00 44.73 -16.15
N ASN A 1200 76.15 43.66 -16.94
CA ASN A 1200 75.16 42.58 -17.00
C ASN A 1200 75.16 41.73 -15.73
N CYS A 1201 76.32 41.49 -15.12
CA CYS A 1201 76.42 40.82 -13.82
C CYS A 1201 75.73 41.64 -12.71
N GLN A 1202 75.96 42.95 -12.68
CA GLN A 1202 75.30 43.85 -11.74
C GLN A 1202 73.77 43.84 -11.88
N LYS A 1203 73.22 43.76 -13.10
CA LYS A 1203 71.76 43.67 -13.31
C LYS A 1203 71.12 42.38 -12.80
N LYS A 1204 71.90 41.31 -12.65
CA LYS A 1204 71.40 39.98 -12.23
C LYS A 1204 71.62 39.69 -10.76
N SER A 1205 72.48 40.43 -10.07
CA SER A 1205 72.83 40.17 -8.67
C SER A 1205 72.33 41.28 -7.75
N PHE A 1206 71.68 40.93 -6.64
CA PHE A 1206 71.26 41.88 -5.60
C PHE A 1206 72.44 42.39 -4.73
N SER A 1207 73.66 41.97 -5.01
CA SER A 1207 74.84 42.27 -4.21
C SER A 1207 75.46 43.61 -4.57
N LYS A 1208 75.51 44.56 -3.61
CA LYS A 1208 76.24 45.85 -3.72
C LYS A 1208 77.77 45.69 -3.81
N PHE A 1209 78.26 44.46 -3.94
CA PHE A 1209 79.64 44.10 -3.70
C PHE A 1209 80.56 44.29 -4.93
N ILE A 1210 80.00 44.22 -6.14
CA ILE A 1210 80.72 44.47 -7.40
C ILE A 1210 79.86 45.40 -8.25
N GLN A 1211 79.73 46.66 -7.82
CA GLN A 1211 79.01 47.68 -8.57
C GLN A 1211 79.95 48.38 -9.54
N PHE A 1212 79.55 48.44 -10.80
CA PHE A 1212 80.11 49.29 -11.83
C PHE A 1212 79.38 50.64 -11.79
N PHE A 1213 80.08 51.70 -11.43
CA PHE A 1213 79.50 53.03 -11.29
C PHE A 1213 79.54 53.84 -12.58
N GLY A 1214 80.50 53.55 -13.44
CA GLY A 1214 80.71 54.36 -14.63
C GLY A 1214 82.13 54.33 -15.13
N ILE A 1215 82.42 55.26 -16.04
CA ILE A 1215 83.64 55.25 -16.83
C ILE A 1215 84.33 56.58 -16.66
N THR A 1216 85.65 56.53 -16.55
CA THR A 1216 86.51 57.70 -16.67
C THR A 1216 87.54 57.46 -17.76
N GLN A 1217 88.25 58.51 -18.16
CA GLN A 1217 89.37 58.40 -19.09
C GLN A 1217 90.56 59.13 -18.49
N ASP A 1218 91.70 58.45 -18.45
CA ASP A 1218 92.94 59.04 -17.96
C ASP A 1218 93.40 60.12 -18.95
N PRO A 1219 93.51 61.39 -18.53
CA PRO A 1219 93.86 62.48 -19.42
C PRO A 1219 95.31 62.41 -19.95
N LYS A 1220 96.18 61.57 -19.38
CA LYS A 1220 97.59 61.46 -19.78
C LYS A 1220 97.81 60.50 -20.96
N ASN A 1221 97.06 59.41 -21.01
CA ASN A 1221 97.23 58.34 -22.02
C ASN A 1221 95.93 58.04 -22.79
N SER A 1222 94.84 58.74 -22.48
CA SER A 1222 93.52 58.59 -23.10
C SER A 1222 92.88 57.20 -22.95
N ASN A 1223 93.38 56.38 -22.02
CA ASN A 1223 92.82 55.07 -21.74
C ASN A 1223 91.50 55.19 -20.98
N TYR A 1224 90.49 54.43 -21.41
CA TYR A 1224 89.25 54.29 -20.66
C TYR A 1224 89.46 53.36 -19.46
N ILE A 1225 88.86 53.73 -18.34
CA ILE A 1225 89.02 53.09 -17.05
C ILE A 1225 87.64 52.88 -16.44
N LEU A 1226 87.38 51.66 -15.97
CA LEU A 1226 86.13 51.33 -15.28
C LEU A 1226 86.22 51.78 -13.82
N VAL A 1227 85.22 52.53 -13.36
CA VAL A 1227 85.07 52.94 -11.96
C VAL A 1227 84.10 51.99 -11.28
N MET A 1228 84.56 51.28 -10.26
CA MET A 1228 83.80 50.21 -9.61
C MET A 1228 83.89 50.29 -8.09
N SER A 1229 83.06 49.53 -7.37
CA SER A 1229 83.03 49.47 -5.91
C SER A 1229 84.33 48.93 -5.31
N TYR A 1230 84.81 49.60 -4.26
CA TYR A 1230 85.96 49.16 -3.48
C TYR A 1230 85.60 48.01 -2.53
N ALA A 1231 86.36 46.92 -2.59
CA ALA A 1231 86.20 45.78 -1.68
C ALA A 1231 87.08 45.99 -0.44
N LYS A 1232 86.46 46.38 0.70
CA LYS A 1232 87.17 46.77 1.93
C LYS A 1232 88.15 45.76 2.54
N LYS A 1233 88.11 44.47 2.16
CA LYS A 1233 89.10 43.45 2.61
C LYS A 1233 90.19 43.12 1.58
N GLY A 1234 90.35 43.95 0.55
CA GLY A 1234 91.46 43.91 -0.41
C GLY A 1234 91.31 42.95 -1.59
N ASP A 1235 90.59 41.82 -1.44
CA ASP A 1235 90.23 40.97 -2.58
C ASP A 1235 88.83 40.36 -2.45
N LEU A 1236 88.24 40.01 -3.60
CA LEU A 1236 86.87 39.48 -3.71
C LEU A 1236 86.67 38.18 -2.93
N ARG A 1237 87.71 37.32 -2.88
CA ARG A 1237 87.66 36.00 -2.25
C ARG A 1237 87.54 36.11 -0.74
N LYS A 1238 88.28 37.04 -0.13
CA LYS A 1238 88.22 37.32 1.33
C LYS A 1238 86.91 37.97 1.77
N CYS A 1239 86.24 38.67 0.86
CA CYS A 1239 84.93 39.24 1.17
C CYS A 1239 83.79 38.23 1.01
N LEU A 1240 83.94 37.24 0.11
CA LEU A 1240 82.97 36.16 -0.08
C LEU A 1240 82.95 35.13 1.06
N SER A 1241 84.07 34.93 1.79
CA SER A 1241 84.12 33.98 2.91
C SER A 1241 83.19 34.34 4.08
N ASP A 1242 82.89 35.62 4.27
CA ASP A 1242 81.94 36.06 5.31
C ASP A 1242 80.47 35.98 4.87
N MET A 1243 80.20 35.93 3.56
CA MET A 1243 78.85 35.79 3.00
C MET A 1243 78.33 34.34 2.99
N VAL A 1244 79.12 33.35 3.42
CA VAL A 1244 78.74 31.93 3.36
C VAL A 1244 77.51 31.61 4.24
N LYS A 1245 77.14 32.47 5.20
CA LYS A 1245 75.95 32.29 6.07
C LYS A 1245 74.60 32.75 5.48
N LEU A 1246 74.52 33.14 4.20
CA LEU A 1246 73.24 33.45 3.53
C LEU A 1246 72.69 32.24 2.73
N GLU A 1247 71.36 32.07 2.75
CA GLU A 1247 70.64 31.06 1.98
C GLU A 1247 70.86 31.21 0.47
N TRP A 1248 70.83 30.09 -0.26
CA TRP A 1248 71.19 29.96 -1.67
C TRP A 1248 70.45 30.91 -2.63
N GLN A 1249 69.23 31.32 -2.29
CA GLN A 1249 68.42 32.26 -3.06
C GLN A 1249 69.01 33.67 -3.18
N TYR A 1250 70.01 34.02 -2.35
CA TYR A 1250 70.70 35.32 -2.36
C TYR A 1250 72.12 35.26 -2.96
N LYS A 1251 72.54 34.13 -3.54
CA LYS A 1251 73.92 33.90 -4.02
C LYS A 1251 74.09 33.93 -5.55
N LEU A 1252 73.04 34.26 -6.31
CA LEU A 1252 73.08 34.44 -7.77
C LEU A 1252 72.77 35.89 -8.13
#